data_AF-A0A0D8JAK9-F1
#
_entry.id   AF-A0A0D8JAK9-F1
#
_cell.length_a   1.000
_cell.length_b   1.000
_cell.length_c   1.000
_cell.angle_alpha   90.00
_cell.angle_beta   90.00
_cell.angle_gamma   90.00
#
_symmetry.space_group_name_H-M   'P 1'
#
loop_
_entity.id
_entity.type
_entity.pdbx_description
1 polymer ?
#
loop_
_entity_poly.entity_id
_entity_poly.type
_entity_poly.pdbx_seq_one_letter_code
_entity_poly.pdbx_strand_id
1 'polypeptide(L)'
;MNNKGTKLAICIWLTGIIAIQTFGQAITQKTSYTSVMNRISGDTLYVGSGTTYSFTVDTPEDEGLVSTGVTVEELLYQIQSKDGSVQHYALTESDGKTPQTGGLKNGDLLWVTDENGKSPKKYVIQLQPQAVGGVLEFSRNEMTTKLPGDLTVMFTAGQRTPDATVRVFIPEGIHVSKENVWANVIGRGSVKLDDLEQQSIGRVGTDYPYSKVGTVQLEKNAEGQTCLVFMHLDLRPSNGADLEITFKNVSIPKVGEYRFHASYETSEPEKLKSPGIGAEQKTLIVKNEITDFTRIMDKGSWPGNTSNYTNVSFRWSPVVSRKILMECSTDGGKTWLACPAKMDAKAGIAKVSGLEEKREYVFRLNVKDGVHQGYSNIARFYSGQLDVKKFNIVADGIHDNTAVVNQAIEYLHQLGGGTLLFSDGIYSVRTVYLKSNVWLYVNKGATIKALKGCDEPEADWFSDRKYRSGLSPTDPKPYDDPENYLTKQDVGHTYFRNAMFFGERLDNVKIIGNGRITGDGNLNTSDKVMNNDPGNRADKMFSLKLCTNLEIGGIPRQEDLWYDEKADEPYYISSDGNASIDTENMLNIDRGGHFVLLATGTDSIFVHDTYFGKNSTSNVRDIYDFMGCNEVTATNIYCKVSSDDIVKLGSDCSLGFTRPAKNYKVRNIIGDTNCNLFQIGSETADDITDVCVDNIYVLGANKAGFSISTNDGGHVRNIHLNCGHTGAIHSRSKMYRTNTPFFISISNRGRVLGANVSRCKFTENGTPHDELLCTNVNIGEVENIHLNGIDCYEVYRGSSFRSERWKAFDGSQRKASPIVAGYKLPDSEDVEGGLDFRLPNGKHTGYVTNIAFTDVHVMVKGGNPLEDSESNPPELGVGQYNVKNLGVQPSYGLWARHAKDLTISNSSFNYENRDQRYAIFLNDVLGATIDSVQMVRPEGIDNPVKFIDSQRIKIKHSVYYNDKWENLPSKL
;
A
#
# COMPACT_ATOMS: atom_id res chain seq x y z
N MET A 1 -56.10 95.95 14.12
CA MET A 1 -54.63 95.96 14.21
C MET A 1 -54.17 94.55 14.57
N ASN A 2 -53.39 93.90 13.68
CA ASN A 2 -52.20 93.06 13.89
C ASN A 2 -52.01 92.32 15.24
N ASN A 3 -51.51 91.08 15.32
CA ASN A 3 -51.05 90.09 14.36
C ASN A 3 -50.85 88.73 15.07
N LYS A 4 -50.89 87.68 14.25
CA LYS A 4 -50.72 86.22 14.39
C LYS A 4 -49.66 85.66 15.34
N GLY A 5 -49.87 84.39 15.74
CA GLY A 5 -48.80 83.49 16.18
C GLY A 5 -49.23 82.08 16.66
N THR A 6 -49.86 81.30 15.78
CA THR A 6 -50.39 79.93 15.95
C THR A 6 -49.34 78.89 16.37
N LYS A 7 -49.70 77.92 17.23
CA LYS A 7 -49.42 76.48 17.04
C LYS A 7 -50.33 75.60 17.90
N LEU A 8 -50.95 74.63 17.23
CA LEU A 8 -52.09 73.81 17.62
C LEU A 8 -51.62 72.50 18.30
N ALA A 9 -52.27 72.11 19.39
CA ALA A 9 -52.11 70.81 20.03
C ALA A 9 -52.93 69.74 19.29
N ILE A 10 -52.32 68.59 18.98
CA ILE A 10 -53.02 67.40 18.51
C ILE A 10 -52.48 66.19 19.28
N CYS A 11 -53.39 65.54 20.01
CA CYS A 11 -53.19 64.26 20.70
C CYS A 11 -52.82 63.16 19.71
N ILE A 12 -51.75 62.42 20.00
CA ILE A 12 -51.41 61.17 19.29
C ILE A 12 -51.84 59.99 20.16
N TRP A 13 -52.82 59.25 19.68
CA TRP A 13 -53.09 57.87 20.08
C TRP A 13 -52.03 56.98 19.44
N LEU A 14 -51.19 56.33 20.25
CA LEU A 14 -50.30 55.26 19.83
C LEU A 14 -51.07 53.93 19.87
N THR A 15 -51.51 53.45 18.72
CA THR A 15 -51.86 52.05 18.52
C THR A 15 -50.57 51.26 18.35
N GLY A 16 -50.26 50.41 19.33
CA GLY A 16 -49.18 49.43 19.25
C GLY A 16 -49.51 48.37 18.21
N ILE A 17 -48.84 48.44 17.05
CA ILE A 17 -48.71 47.29 16.16
C ILE A 17 -47.64 46.40 16.78
N ILE A 18 -48.08 45.28 17.36
CA ILE A 18 -47.21 44.15 17.67
C ILE A 18 -46.69 43.65 16.33
N ALA A 19 -45.46 44.04 15.96
CA ALA A 19 -44.73 43.34 14.94
C ALA A 19 -44.43 41.94 15.51
N ILE A 20 -45.17 40.94 15.03
CA ILE A 20 -44.77 39.54 15.18
C ILE A 20 -43.44 39.45 14.42
N GLN A 21 -42.32 39.54 15.14
CA GLN A 21 -41.03 39.09 14.62
C GLN A 21 -41.19 37.59 14.37
N THR A 22 -41.35 37.21 13.11
CA THR A 22 -41.12 35.85 12.69
C THR A 22 -39.66 35.53 13.01
N PHE A 23 -39.45 34.75 14.07
CA PHE A 23 -38.13 34.22 14.40
C PHE A 23 -37.60 33.44 13.20
N GLY A 24 -36.52 33.94 12.60
CA GLY A 24 -35.73 33.16 11.63
C GLY A 24 -35.26 31.83 12.21
N GLN A 25 -34.69 30.96 11.36
CA GLN A 25 -34.12 29.67 11.79
C GLN A 25 -33.12 29.90 12.96
N ALA A 26 -33.34 29.25 14.12
CA ALA A 26 -32.51 29.42 15.31
C ALA A 26 -31.21 28.60 15.24
N ILE A 27 -31.22 27.53 14.45
CA ILE A 27 -30.09 26.61 14.28
C ILE A 27 -29.60 26.59 12.84
N THR A 28 -28.35 26.19 12.68
CA THR A 28 -27.71 25.86 11.40
C THR A 28 -26.80 24.65 11.60
N GLN A 29 -26.32 24.09 10.50
CA GLN A 29 -25.41 22.95 10.52
C GLN A 29 -23.96 23.42 10.71
N LYS A 30 -23.15 22.63 11.43
CA LYS A 30 -21.69 22.80 11.44
C LYS A 30 -21.10 22.41 10.08
N THR A 31 -20.36 23.31 9.45
CA THR A 31 -19.81 23.13 8.09
C THR A 31 -18.62 22.17 8.00
N SER A 32 -18.13 21.65 9.14
CA SER A 32 -16.95 20.78 9.23
C SER A 32 -17.23 19.28 9.15
N TYR A 33 -18.48 18.86 8.96
CA TYR A 33 -18.89 17.45 8.99
C TYR A 33 -19.67 17.03 7.75
N THR A 34 -19.62 15.74 7.41
CA THR A 34 -20.44 15.11 6.38
C THR A 34 -21.91 15.34 6.69
N SER A 35 -22.66 15.83 5.70
CA SER A 35 -24.00 16.31 5.98
C SER A 35 -24.99 15.17 6.19
N VAL A 36 -25.58 15.13 7.38
CA VAL A 36 -26.76 14.31 7.66
C VAL A 36 -28.06 15.14 7.75
N MET A 37 -27.93 16.47 7.86
CA MET A 37 -29.05 17.41 7.84
C MET A 37 -29.29 17.89 6.42
N ASN A 38 -30.47 17.64 5.88
CA ASN A 38 -30.76 17.90 4.46
C ASN A 38 -31.18 19.34 4.25
N ARG A 39 -32.14 19.81 5.07
CA ARG A 39 -32.69 21.18 5.04
C ARG A 39 -33.59 21.44 6.24
N ILE A 40 -33.80 22.72 6.54
CA ILE A 40 -34.82 23.20 7.48
C ILE A 40 -35.89 23.96 6.68
N SER A 41 -37.15 23.55 6.78
CA SER A 41 -38.28 24.25 6.15
C SER A 41 -39.36 24.54 7.18
N GLY A 42 -39.60 25.81 7.49
CA GLY A 42 -40.46 26.22 8.60
C GLY A 42 -39.95 25.64 9.92
N ASP A 43 -40.83 24.93 10.62
CA ASP A 43 -40.54 24.23 11.88
C ASP A 43 -40.25 22.73 11.66
N THR A 44 -39.83 22.34 10.44
CA THR A 44 -39.46 20.95 10.13
C THR A 44 -37.97 20.85 9.80
N LEU A 45 -37.29 19.89 10.43
CA LEU A 45 -35.91 19.52 10.21
C LEU A 45 -35.85 18.21 9.42
N TYR A 46 -35.38 18.27 8.18
CA TYR A 46 -35.23 17.08 7.33
C TYR A 46 -33.86 16.45 7.54
N VAL A 47 -33.85 15.15 7.84
CA VAL A 47 -32.63 14.38 8.15
C VAL A 47 -32.53 13.19 7.19
N GLY A 48 -31.35 12.96 6.65
CA GLY A 48 -31.07 11.82 5.77
C GLY A 48 -31.14 10.49 6.53
N SER A 49 -31.69 9.47 5.88
CA SER A 49 -31.70 8.10 6.37
C SER A 49 -31.59 7.15 5.18
N GLY A 50 -30.91 6.03 5.39
CA GLY A 50 -30.77 4.96 4.40
C GLY A 50 -30.05 3.77 5.02
N THR A 51 -29.48 2.92 4.15
CA THR A 51 -28.64 1.80 4.55
C THR A 51 -27.37 1.70 3.70
N THR A 52 -26.36 1.02 4.23
CA THR A 52 -25.09 0.74 3.56
C THR A 52 -24.53 -0.57 4.09
N TYR A 53 -23.60 -1.21 3.38
CA TYR A 53 -22.85 -2.32 3.94
C TYR A 53 -21.60 -1.82 4.65
N SER A 54 -21.39 -2.29 5.88
CA SER A 54 -20.21 -2.01 6.68
C SER A 54 -19.87 -3.24 7.52
N PHE A 55 -18.80 -3.92 7.13
CA PHE A 55 -18.27 -5.08 7.81
C PHE A 55 -17.01 -4.68 8.56
N THR A 56 -16.99 -5.02 9.84
CA THR A 56 -15.78 -5.00 10.66
C THR A 56 -15.30 -6.44 10.84
N VAL A 57 -14.16 -6.59 11.51
CA VAL A 57 -13.68 -7.92 11.91
C VAL A 57 -14.66 -8.68 12.81
N ASP A 58 -15.53 -7.95 13.51
CA ASP A 58 -16.51 -8.49 14.45
C ASP A 58 -17.89 -8.74 13.82
N THR A 59 -18.16 -8.16 12.65
CA THR A 59 -19.45 -8.27 11.95
C THR A 59 -19.64 -9.66 11.35
N PRO A 60 -20.75 -10.37 11.63
CA PRO A 60 -21.12 -11.61 10.93
C PRO A 60 -21.26 -11.42 9.41
N GLU A 61 -21.11 -12.51 8.65
CA GLU A 61 -21.06 -12.49 7.17
C GLU A 61 -22.32 -11.91 6.50
N ASP A 62 -23.46 -12.10 7.13
CA ASP A 62 -24.79 -11.73 6.66
C ASP A 62 -25.37 -10.51 7.38
N GLU A 63 -24.63 -9.93 8.32
CA GLU A 63 -25.09 -8.82 9.17
C GLU A 63 -24.35 -7.49 8.91
N GLY A 64 -23.76 -7.32 7.72
CA GLY A 64 -23.10 -6.07 7.36
C GLY A 64 -24.04 -4.94 6.96
N LEU A 65 -25.33 -5.21 6.76
CA LEU A 65 -26.30 -4.17 6.41
C LEU A 65 -26.58 -3.29 7.63
N VAL A 66 -26.09 -2.04 7.60
CA VAL A 66 -26.24 -1.08 8.69
C VAL A 66 -27.05 0.13 8.25
N SER A 67 -27.72 0.78 9.20
CA SER A 67 -28.40 2.05 8.94
C SER A 67 -27.38 3.18 8.80
N THR A 68 -27.57 4.04 7.80
CA THR A 68 -26.89 5.34 7.69
C THR A 68 -27.70 6.47 8.33
N GLY A 69 -28.81 6.14 8.99
CA GLY A 69 -29.61 7.09 9.76
C GLY A 69 -28.86 7.62 10.96
N VAL A 70 -29.17 8.86 11.33
CA VAL A 70 -28.47 9.62 12.37
C VAL A 70 -29.00 9.25 13.75
N THR A 71 -28.11 9.11 14.71
CA THR A 71 -28.45 9.01 16.14
C THR A 71 -28.77 10.40 16.73
N VAL A 72 -29.40 10.43 17.91
CA VAL A 72 -29.60 11.69 18.65
C VAL A 72 -28.29 12.42 18.90
N GLU A 73 -27.26 11.69 19.34
CA GLU A 73 -25.96 12.26 19.67
C GLU A 73 -25.30 12.89 18.43
N GLU A 74 -25.28 12.19 17.30
CA GLU A 74 -24.72 12.68 16.05
C GLU A 74 -25.48 13.90 15.52
N LEU A 75 -26.82 13.92 15.62
CA LEU A 75 -27.60 15.09 15.22
C LEU A 75 -27.26 16.30 16.09
N LEU A 76 -27.26 16.13 17.41
CA LEU A 76 -26.95 17.20 18.36
C LEU A 76 -25.50 17.70 18.19
N TYR A 77 -24.59 16.82 17.82
CA TYR A 77 -23.20 17.19 17.54
C TYR A 77 -23.07 18.06 16.28
N GLN A 78 -23.96 17.88 15.30
CA GLN A 78 -23.91 18.57 14.00
C GLN A 78 -24.68 19.88 13.94
N ILE A 79 -25.50 20.20 14.95
CA ILE A 79 -26.22 21.47 15.03
C ILE A 79 -25.42 22.53 15.81
N GLN A 80 -25.61 23.78 15.43
CA GLN A 80 -25.12 24.94 16.16
C GLN A 80 -26.09 26.11 16.01
N SER A 81 -25.93 27.13 16.86
CA SER A 81 -26.68 28.36 16.72
C SER A 81 -26.36 29.07 15.41
N LYS A 82 -27.38 29.60 14.75
CA LYS A 82 -27.22 30.35 13.49
C LYS A 82 -26.50 31.68 13.69
N ASP A 83 -26.66 32.32 14.85
CA ASP A 83 -26.10 33.63 15.16
C ASP A 83 -24.93 33.57 16.16
N GLY A 84 -24.51 32.37 16.55
CA GLY A 84 -23.43 32.15 17.52
C GLY A 84 -23.85 32.28 18.99
N SER A 85 -25.14 32.49 19.28
CA SER A 85 -25.65 32.44 20.66
C SER A 85 -25.46 31.07 21.31
N VAL A 86 -25.28 31.06 22.64
CA VAL A 86 -25.30 29.83 23.43
C VAL A 86 -26.73 29.31 23.47
N GLN A 87 -26.91 28.05 23.06
CA GLN A 87 -28.19 27.36 23.01
C GLN A 87 -28.07 26.00 23.69
N HIS A 88 -29.17 25.54 24.28
CA HIS A 88 -29.30 24.16 24.76
C HIS A 88 -30.27 23.39 23.87
N TYR A 89 -29.92 22.14 23.60
CA TYR A 89 -30.67 21.25 22.71
C TYR A 89 -31.19 20.04 23.46
N ALA A 90 -32.44 19.68 23.22
CA ALA A 90 -33.03 18.43 23.71
C ALA A 90 -33.86 17.78 22.62
N LEU A 91 -33.78 16.45 22.50
CA LEU A 91 -34.65 15.68 21.61
C LEU A 91 -35.67 14.88 22.43
N THR A 92 -36.92 14.95 22.00
CA THR A 92 -38.00 14.11 22.52
C THR A 92 -38.62 13.29 21.40
N GLU A 93 -39.29 12.20 21.75
CA GLU A 93 -40.18 11.50 20.83
C GLU A 93 -41.33 12.41 20.38
N SER A 94 -42.14 11.92 19.44
CA SER A 94 -43.30 12.65 18.89
C SER A 94 -44.35 13.12 19.92
N ASP A 95 -44.33 12.57 21.13
CA ASP A 95 -45.19 12.99 22.24
C ASP A 95 -44.76 14.32 22.90
N GLY A 96 -43.56 14.81 22.57
CA GLY A 96 -42.98 16.05 23.10
C GLY A 96 -42.54 16.00 24.55
N LYS A 97 -42.48 14.81 25.16
CA LYS A 97 -42.19 14.61 26.59
C LYS A 97 -41.10 13.57 26.84
N THR A 98 -41.14 12.47 26.11
CA THR A 98 -40.24 11.33 26.33
C THR A 98 -38.88 11.65 25.68
N PRO A 99 -37.75 11.64 26.43
CA PRO A 99 -36.44 11.86 25.83
C PRO A 99 -36.13 10.81 24.76
N GLN A 100 -35.72 11.25 23.57
CA GLN A 100 -35.27 10.34 22.52
C GLN A 100 -33.81 9.95 22.81
N THR A 101 -33.52 8.65 22.79
CA THR A 101 -32.20 8.11 23.11
C THR A 101 -31.69 7.09 22.08
N GLY A 102 -32.53 6.69 21.11
CA GLY A 102 -32.17 5.78 20.03
C GLY A 102 -31.98 6.47 18.68
N GLY A 103 -32.12 5.69 17.59
CA GLY A 103 -32.19 6.23 16.24
C GLY A 103 -33.41 7.13 16.06
N LEU A 104 -33.22 8.22 15.32
CA LEU A 104 -34.29 9.19 15.08
C LEU A 104 -35.49 8.55 14.37
N LYS A 105 -36.69 9.09 14.62
CA LYS A 105 -37.94 8.67 13.97
C LYS A 105 -38.67 9.87 13.39
N ASN A 106 -39.49 9.61 12.38
CA ASN A 106 -40.42 10.61 11.85
C ASN A 106 -41.35 11.11 12.96
N GLY A 107 -41.37 12.43 13.17
CA GLY A 107 -42.21 13.09 14.17
C GLY A 107 -41.50 13.39 15.49
N ASP A 108 -40.28 12.91 15.72
CA ASP A 108 -39.45 13.31 16.87
C ASP A 108 -39.28 14.84 16.90
N LEU A 109 -39.04 15.42 18.07
CA LEU A 109 -39.01 16.87 18.26
C LEU A 109 -37.65 17.31 18.79
N LEU A 110 -36.98 18.20 18.06
CA LEU A 110 -35.82 18.94 18.55
C LEU A 110 -36.29 20.25 19.19
N TRP A 111 -35.95 20.41 20.47
CA TRP A 111 -36.16 21.61 21.25
C TRP A 111 -34.86 22.41 21.34
N VAL A 112 -34.96 23.70 21.02
CA VAL A 112 -33.86 24.66 21.09
C VAL A 112 -34.26 25.72 22.12
N THR A 113 -33.44 25.88 23.15
CA THR A 113 -33.65 26.89 24.20
C THR A 113 -32.46 27.82 24.31
N ASP A 114 -32.68 29.05 24.78
CA ASP A 114 -31.60 29.99 25.05
C ASP A 114 -30.72 29.56 26.24
N GLU A 115 -29.62 30.27 26.48
CA GLU A 115 -28.67 29.99 27.56
C GLU A 115 -29.31 29.87 28.97
N ASN A 116 -30.48 30.50 29.17
CA ASN A 116 -31.21 30.55 30.44
C ASN A 116 -32.39 29.56 30.48
N GLY A 117 -32.54 28.71 29.45
CA GLY A 117 -33.62 27.73 29.33
C GLY A 117 -34.98 28.35 28.98
N LYS A 118 -35.04 29.58 28.48
CA LYS A 118 -36.27 30.28 28.09
C LYS A 118 -36.47 30.23 26.56
N SER A 119 -37.69 30.59 26.12
CA SER A 119 -38.06 30.77 24.71
C SER A 119 -37.87 29.53 23.79
N PRO A 120 -38.50 28.38 24.10
CA PRO A 120 -38.28 27.15 23.34
C PRO A 120 -38.75 27.28 21.89
N LYS A 121 -37.85 27.03 20.94
CA LYS A 121 -38.19 26.78 19.53
C LYS A 121 -38.22 25.28 19.27
N LYS A 122 -39.22 24.84 18.52
CA LYS A 122 -39.47 23.42 18.23
C LYS A 122 -39.26 23.14 16.74
N TYR A 123 -38.55 22.06 16.45
CA TYR A 123 -38.42 21.50 15.11
C TYR A 123 -38.92 20.06 15.09
N VAL A 124 -39.82 19.74 14.15
CA VAL A 124 -40.27 18.37 13.89
C VAL A 124 -39.25 17.67 12.98
N ILE A 125 -38.73 16.53 13.42
CA ILE A 125 -37.81 15.70 12.63
C ILE A 125 -38.60 14.95 11.57
N GLN A 126 -38.13 15.04 10.32
CA GLN A 126 -38.64 14.26 9.21
C GLN A 126 -37.50 13.56 8.47
N LEU A 127 -37.45 12.24 8.56
CA LEU A 127 -36.48 11.41 7.85
C LEU A 127 -36.82 11.36 6.36
N GLN A 128 -35.79 11.36 5.52
CA GLN A 128 -35.92 11.20 4.07
C GLN A 128 -34.87 10.22 3.54
N PRO A 129 -35.23 9.35 2.57
CA PRO A 129 -34.26 8.54 1.85
C PRO A 129 -33.16 9.41 1.26
N GLN A 130 -31.93 9.29 1.76
CA GLN A 130 -30.79 10.08 1.32
C GLN A 130 -29.47 9.40 1.65
N ALA A 131 -28.49 9.51 0.74
CA ALA A 131 -27.14 9.03 1.00
C ALA A 131 -26.40 9.97 1.97
N VAL A 132 -25.45 9.45 2.74
CA VAL A 132 -24.57 10.25 3.60
C VAL A 132 -23.84 11.29 2.75
N GLY A 133 -23.84 12.56 3.14
CA GLY A 133 -23.14 13.60 2.38
C GLY A 133 -21.65 13.30 2.21
N GLY A 134 -21.14 13.48 0.99
CA GLY A 134 -19.71 13.38 0.71
C GLY A 134 -18.90 14.58 1.22
N VAL A 135 -17.64 14.63 0.80
CA VAL A 135 -16.70 15.72 1.12
C VAL A 135 -15.99 16.15 -0.15
N LEU A 136 -15.92 17.45 -0.38
CA LEU A 136 -15.16 18.07 -1.46
C LEU A 136 -14.04 18.94 -0.90
N GLU A 137 -12.83 18.69 -1.36
CA GLU A 137 -11.61 19.38 -0.92
C GLU A 137 -10.79 19.87 -2.11
N PHE A 138 -9.95 20.86 -1.87
CA PHE A 138 -8.97 21.30 -2.84
C PHE A 138 -7.56 21.06 -2.31
N SER A 139 -6.65 20.70 -3.22
CA SER A 139 -5.22 20.69 -2.92
C SER A 139 -4.71 22.09 -2.54
N ARG A 140 -5.37 23.14 -3.02
CA ARG A 140 -5.17 24.55 -2.67
C ARG A 140 -6.50 25.28 -2.64
N ASN A 141 -6.75 26.06 -1.58
CA ASN A 141 -8.00 26.83 -1.46
C ASN A 141 -7.96 28.17 -2.20
N GLU A 142 -6.82 28.55 -2.78
CA GLU A 142 -6.63 29.84 -3.43
C GLU A 142 -5.91 29.71 -4.78
N MET A 143 -6.24 30.60 -5.73
CA MET A 143 -5.57 30.72 -7.03
C MET A 143 -5.34 32.18 -7.42
N THR A 144 -4.27 32.44 -8.15
CA THR A 144 -3.99 33.76 -8.73
C THR A 144 -4.74 33.93 -10.04
N THR A 145 -5.45 35.04 -10.20
CA THR A 145 -6.20 35.35 -11.41
C THR A 145 -5.28 35.48 -12.62
N LYS A 146 -5.75 35.09 -13.82
CA LYS A 146 -5.07 35.25 -15.12
C LYS A 146 -3.69 34.58 -15.26
N LEU A 147 -3.26 33.80 -14.27
CA LEU A 147 -2.08 32.96 -14.37
C LEU A 147 -2.51 31.51 -14.58
N PRO A 148 -1.83 30.77 -15.46
CA PRO A 148 -2.06 29.34 -15.58
C PRO A 148 -1.63 28.62 -14.30
N GLY A 149 -2.48 27.73 -13.81
CA GLY A 149 -2.14 26.85 -12.69
C GLY A 149 -2.96 25.58 -12.70
N ASP A 150 -2.46 24.55 -12.01
CA ASP A 150 -3.21 23.32 -11.78
C ASP A 150 -4.13 23.48 -10.57
N LEU A 151 -5.37 23.01 -10.72
CA LEU A 151 -6.36 22.90 -9.64
C LEU A 151 -6.74 21.43 -9.47
N THR A 152 -6.43 20.84 -8.34
CA THR A 152 -6.90 19.48 -7.99
C THR A 152 -8.04 19.57 -6.99
N VAL A 153 -9.16 18.96 -7.36
CA VAL A 153 -10.38 18.80 -6.57
C VAL A 153 -10.48 17.33 -6.16
N MET A 154 -10.61 17.08 -4.86
CA MET A 154 -10.81 15.74 -4.30
C MET A 154 -12.26 15.60 -3.87
N PHE A 155 -12.88 14.48 -4.23
CA PHE A 155 -14.20 14.10 -3.77
C PHE A 155 -14.13 12.74 -3.08
N THR A 156 -14.75 12.65 -1.90
CA THR A 156 -14.92 11.40 -1.15
C THR A 156 -16.41 11.22 -0.87
N ALA A 157 -16.98 10.08 -1.29
CA ALA A 157 -18.36 9.71 -1.02
C ALA A 157 -18.56 9.42 0.47
N GLY A 158 -19.70 9.85 1.02
CA GLY A 158 -20.02 9.64 2.43
C GLY A 158 -20.35 8.19 2.78
N GLN A 159 -20.77 7.39 1.80
CA GLN A 159 -21.02 5.96 1.93
C GLN A 159 -20.46 5.22 0.72
N ARG A 160 -19.96 4.01 0.96
CA ARG A 160 -19.43 3.11 -0.07
C ARG A 160 -20.59 2.57 -0.92
N THR A 161 -20.34 2.22 -2.18
CA THR A 161 -21.36 1.67 -3.10
C THR A 161 -20.71 1.19 -4.41
N PRO A 162 -21.22 0.13 -5.06
CA PRO A 162 -20.89 -0.16 -6.45
C PRO A 162 -21.61 0.83 -7.39
N ASP A 163 -21.23 0.84 -8.67
CA ASP A 163 -21.91 1.53 -9.79
C ASP A 163 -22.37 2.97 -9.47
N ALA A 164 -21.54 3.72 -8.75
CA ALA A 164 -21.86 5.06 -8.31
C ALA A 164 -21.85 6.06 -9.47
N THR A 165 -22.69 7.08 -9.35
CA THR A 165 -22.63 8.27 -10.21
C THR A 165 -22.21 9.47 -9.38
N VAL A 166 -21.11 10.14 -9.74
CA VAL A 166 -20.63 11.36 -9.08
C VAL A 166 -20.75 12.55 -10.01
N ARG A 167 -21.36 13.63 -9.53
CA ARG A 167 -21.54 14.88 -10.26
C ARG A 167 -20.72 15.95 -9.57
N VAL A 168 -19.79 16.57 -10.30
CA VAL A 168 -18.99 17.70 -9.82
C VAL A 168 -19.30 18.91 -10.67
N PHE A 169 -19.79 19.95 -10.03
CA PHE A 169 -20.26 21.16 -10.68
C PHE A 169 -19.21 22.27 -10.54
N ILE A 170 -18.71 22.72 -11.68
CA ILE A 170 -17.65 23.70 -11.83
C ILE A 170 -18.26 25.04 -12.23
N PRO A 171 -18.03 26.13 -11.46
CA PRO A 171 -18.58 27.45 -11.76
C PRO A 171 -18.05 28.03 -13.09
N GLU A 172 -18.81 28.97 -13.66
CA GLU A 172 -18.41 29.70 -14.86
C GLU A 172 -17.02 30.37 -14.67
N GLY A 173 -16.23 30.44 -15.74
CA GLY A 173 -14.92 31.08 -15.75
C GLY A 173 -13.75 30.13 -15.53
N ILE A 174 -14.01 28.84 -15.29
CA ILE A 174 -13.00 27.78 -15.28
C ILE A 174 -13.18 26.95 -16.55
N HIS A 175 -12.12 26.87 -17.37
CA HIS A 175 -12.16 26.09 -18.60
C HIS A 175 -12.08 24.59 -18.31
N VAL A 176 -13.05 23.85 -18.82
CA VAL A 176 -13.16 22.39 -18.66
C VAL A 176 -13.32 21.75 -20.04
N SER A 177 -12.44 20.82 -20.37
CA SER A 177 -12.46 19.96 -21.54
C SER A 177 -11.93 18.57 -21.16
N LYS A 178 -12.14 17.58 -22.01
CA LYS A 178 -11.58 16.25 -21.75
C LYS A 178 -10.05 16.19 -21.90
N GLU A 179 -9.48 17.13 -22.65
CA GLU A 179 -8.04 17.24 -22.89
C GLU A 179 -7.27 17.89 -21.73
N ASN A 180 -7.92 18.81 -20.99
CA ASN A 180 -7.27 19.55 -19.89
C ASN A 180 -7.61 19.02 -18.49
N VAL A 181 -8.46 18.00 -18.37
CA VAL A 181 -8.82 17.38 -17.09
C VAL A 181 -8.29 15.96 -16.99
N TRP A 182 -7.74 15.66 -15.82
CA TRP A 182 -7.29 14.32 -15.43
C TRP A 182 -8.10 13.81 -14.24
N ALA A 183 -8.34 12.51 -14.19
CA ALA A 183 -9.01 11.83 -13.08
C ALA A 183 -8.13 10.71 -12.52
N ASN A 184 -8.16 10.54 -11.21
CA ASN A 184 -7.64 9.35 -10.52
C ASN A 184 -8.79 8.79 -9.68
N VAL A 185 -9.33 7.65 -10.10
CA VAL A 185 -10.45 6.96 -9.45
C VAL A 185 -9.89 5.94 -8.46
N ILE A 186 -10.28 6.06 -7.19
CA ILE A 186 -9.90 5.18 -6.07
C ILE A 186 -8.40 4.85 -5.98
N GLY A 187 -7.52 5.73 -6.50
CA GLY A 187 -6.08 5.54 -6.46
C GLY A 187 -5.49 4.66 -7.57
N ARG A 188 -6.22 4.37 -8.65
CA ARG A 188 -5.71 3.62 -9.83
C ARG A 188 -4.61 4.32 -10.64
N GLY A 189 -4.34 5.59 -10.31
CA GLY A 189 -3.43 6.44 -11.05
C GLY A 189 -4.18 7.44 -11.95
N SER A 190 -3.51 8.55 -12.25
CA SER A 190 -4.12 9.66 -12.98
C SER A 190 -4.12 9.42 -14.49
N VAL A 191 -5.29 9.54 -15.13
CA VAL A 191 -5.51 9.44 -16.59
C VAL A 191 -6.27 10.65 -17.11
N LYS A 192 -6.14 11.01 -18.39
CA LYS A 192 -6.99 12.05 -19.00
C LYS A 192 -8.43 11.58 -19.00
N LEU A 193 -9.38 12.52 -18.98
CA LEU A 193 -10.80 12.15 -19.10
C LEU A 193 -11.12 11.40 -20.41
N ASP A 194 -10.41 11.69 -21.50
CA ASP A 194 -10.54 10.96 -22.78
C ASP A 194 -10.08 9.50 -22.69
N ASP A 195 -9.18 9.19 -21.75
CA ASP A 195 -8.55 7.88 -21.59
C ASP A 195 -9.18 7.07 -20.43
N LEU A 196 -10.16 7.63 -19.72
CA LEU A 196 -10.74 7.03 -18.51
C LEU A 196 -11.40 5.66 -18.79
N GLU A 197 -12.11 5.54 -19.91
CA GLU A 197 -12.77 4.28 -20.28
C GLU A 197 -11.78 3.19 -20.70
N GLN A 198 -10.58 3.59 -21.14
CA GLN A 198 -9.50 2.72 -21.61
C GLN A 198 -8.50 2.40 -20.51
N GLN A 199 -8.58 3.06 -19.34
CA GLN A 199 -7.76 2.74 -18.20
C GLN A 199 -7.99 1.28 -17.80
N SER A 200 -6.89 0.56 -17.57
CA SER A 200 -6.97 -0.84 -17.14
C SER A 200 -7.74 -0.96 -15.82
N ILE A 201 -8.67 -1.92 -15.78
CA ILE A 201 -9.33 -2.34 -14.54
C ILE A 201 -8.43 -3.27 -13.68
N GLY A 202 -7.26 -3.64 -14.20
CA GLY A 202 -6.40 -4.70 -13.66
C GLY A 202 -6.66 -6.04 -14.34
N ARG A 203 -5.86 -7.04 -14.02
CA ARG A 203 -6.14 -8.43 -14.40
C ARG A 203 -7.31 -8.98 -13.57
N VAL A 204 -8.28 -9.59 -14.25
CA VAL A 204 -9.50 -10.16 -13.65
C VAL A 204 -9.87 -11.48 -14.35
N GLY A 205 -10.64 -12.33 -13.67
CA GLY A 205 -11.36 -13.45 -14.28
C GLY A 205 -12.54 -12.96 -15.11
N THR A 206 -13.05 -13.80 -16.00
CA THR A 206 -14.10 -13.39 -16.96
C THR A 206 -15.44 -13.04 -16.33
N ASP A 207 -15.66 -13.40 -15.07
CA ASP A 207 -16.94 -13.18 -14.38
C ASP A 207 -16.94 -11.86 -13.58
N TYR A 208 -15.87 -11.05 -13.67
CA TYR A 208 -15.84 -9.72 -13.07
C TYR A 208 -16.79 -8.77 -13.84
N PRO A 209 -17.72 -8.07 -13.17
CA PRO A 209 -18.80 -7.37 -13.87
C PRO A 209 -18.38 -6.03 -14.50
N TYR A 210 -17.25 -5.45 -14.08
CA TYR A 210 -16.73 -4.21 -14.67
C TYR A 210 -15.81 -4.50 -15.85
N SER A 211 -16.03 -3.81 -16.96
CA SER A 211 -15.17 -3.85 -18.16
C SER A 211 -14.33 -2.57 -18.33
N LYS A 212 -14.58 -1.55 -17.50
CA LYS A 212 -13.90 -0.25 -17.48
C LYS A 212 -13.98 0.37 -16.10
N VAL A 213 -13.08 1.31 -15.81
CA VAL A 213 -13.01 2.02 -14.53
C VAL A 213 -14.24 2.93 -14.29
N GLY A 214 -14.77 3.51 -15.36
CA GLY A 214 -15.94 4.38 -15.34
C GLY A 214 -16.08 5.14 -16.64
N THR A 215 -17.12 5.97 -16.76
CA THR A 215 -17.31 6.88 -17.90
C THR A 215 -17.48 8.30 -17.40
N VAL A 216 -17.25 9.29 -18.28
CA VAL A 216 -17.42 10.70 -17.93
C VAL A 216 -18.12 11.49 -19.04
N GLN A 217 -19.14 12.25 -18.63
CA GLN A 217 -19.86 13.20 -19.48
C GLN A 217 -19.64 14.64 -19.00
N LEU A 218 -19.54 15.56 -19.97
CA LEU A 218 -19.47 17.00 -19.74
C LEU A 218 -20.82 17.61 -20.10
N GLU A 219 -21.56 18.04 -19.10
CA GLU A 219 -22.83 18.75 -19.28
C GLU A 219 -22.61 20.24 -19.04
N LYS A 220 -23.14 21.11 -19.90
CA LYS A 220 -23.14 22.56 -19.68
C LYS A 220 -24.55 23.04 -19.45
N ASN A 221 -24.76 23.80 -18.38
CA ASN A 221 -26.06 24.43 -18.14
C ASN A 221 -26.18 25.76 -18.91
N ALA A 222 -27.39 26.32 -18.95
CA ALA A 222 -27.68 27.59 -19.62
C ALA A 222 -26.96 28.80 -18.98
N GLU A 223 -26.47 28.65 -17.75
CA GLU A 223 -25.78 29.67 -16.96
C GLU A 223 -24.24 29.58 -17.10
N GLY A 224 -23.72 28.70 -17.97
CA GLY A 224 -22.29 28.55 -18.23
C GLY A 224 -21.51 27.68 -17.23
N GLN A 225 -22.18 27.09 -16.23
CA GLN A 225 -21.61 26.09 -15.34
C GLN A 225 -21.34 24.79 -16.11
N THR A 226 -20.22 24.14 -15.84
CA THR A 226 -19.93 22.80 -16.37
C THR A 226 -20.11 21.76 -15.28
N CYS A 227 -20.81 20.68 -15.56
CA CYS A 227 -20.94 19.52 -14.69
C CYS A 227 -20.15 18.35 -15.29
N LEU A 228 -19.21 17.81 -14.52
CA LEU A 228 -18.57 16.54 -14.81
C LEU A 228 -19.40 15.43 -14.17
N VAL A 229 -19.91 14.52 -14.98
CA VAL A 229 -20.74 13.40 -14.56
C VAL A 229 -19.96 12.12 -14.76
N PHE A 230 -19.38 11.61 -13.66
CA PHE A 230 -18.72 10.31 -13.65
C PHE A 230 -19.76 9.23 -13.34
N MET A 231 -19.78 8.16 -14.12
CA MET A 231 -20.74 7.05 -13.97
C MET A 231 -20.00 5.72 -13.97
N HIS A 232 -20.66 4.68 -13.46
CA HIS A 232 -20.13 3.32 -13.38
C HIS A 232 -18.85 3.21 -12.54
N LEU A 233 -18.76 4.00 -11.47
CA LEU A 233 -17.63 3.96 -10.55
C LEU A 233 -17.86 2.90 -9.47
N ASP A 234 -16.92 1.98 -9.29
CA ASP A 234 -16.88 1.15 -8.09
C ASP A 234 -16.21 1.91 -6.94
N LEU A 235 -17.00 2.38 -5.98
CA LEU A 235 -16.54 3.14 -4.81
C LEU A 235 -16.58 2.29 -3.53
N ARG A 236 -16.66 0.97 -3.64
CA ARG A 236 -16.59 0.07 -2.47
C ARG A 236 -15.21 0.10 -1.81
N PRO A 237 -14.09 0.03 -2.54
CA PRO A 237 -12.76 0.09 -1.93
C PRO A 237 -12.49 1.43 -1.26
N SER A 238 -11.83 1.42 -0.09
CA SER A 238 -11.41 2.63 0.62
C SER A 238 -9.91 2.87 0.44
N ASN A 239 -9.56 3.85 -0.41
CA ASN A 239 -8.20 4.15 -0.83
C ASN A 239 -7.92 5.67 -0.75
N GLY A 240 -8.42 6.33 0.29
CA GLY A 240 -8.47 7.79 0.42
C GLY A 240 -9.56 8.42 -0.46
N ALA A 241 -9.26 9.54 -1.14
CA ALA A 241 -10.23 10.22 -1.99
C ALA A 241 -10.72 9.32 -3.15
N ASP A 242 -12.04 9.23 -3.31
CA ASP A 242 -12.67 8.41 -4.35
C ASP A 242 -12.40 8.93 -5.77
N LEU A 243 -12.36 10.26 -5.91
CA LEU A 243 -11.98 10.94 -7.14
C LEU A 243 -11.02 12.09 -6.84
N GLU A 244 -9.85 12.08 -7.49
CA GLU A 244 -9.04 13.29 -7.68
C GLU A 244 -9.19 13.79 -9.11
N ILE A 245 -9.71 14.99 -9.27
CA ILE A 245 -9.93 15.64 -10.56
C ILE A 245 -8.96 16.81 -10.67
N THR A 246 -7.99 16.71 -11.57
CA THR A 246 -6.98 17.75 -11.80
C THR A 246 -7.27 18.50 -13.08
N PHE A 247 -7.63 19.76 -12.95
CA PHE A 247 -7.75 20.72 -14.05
C PHE A 247 -6.35 21.28 -14.32
N LYS A 248 -5.76 20.91 -15.45
CA LYS A 248 -4.40 21.30 -15.85
C LYS A 248 -4.40 22.68 -16.49
N ASN A 249 -3.43 23.50 -16.11
CA ASN A 249 -3.11 24.76 -16.78
C ASN A 249 -4.34 25.69 -16.92
N VAL A 250 -5.21 25.76 -15.90
CA VAL A 250 -6.38 26.62 -15.93
C VAL A 250 -6.01 28.05 -15.51
N SER A 251 -6.60 29.03 -16.20
CA SER A 251 -6.41 30.46 -15.91
C SER A 251 -7.77 31.10 -15.65
N ILE A 252 -7.99 31.53 -14.41
CA ILE A 252 -9.28 32.07 -13.97
C ILE A 252 -9.31 33.59 -14.16
N PRO A 253 -10.25 34.15 -14.96
CA PRO A 253 -10.14 35.50 -15.50
C PRO A 253 -10.46 36.63 -14.52
N LYS A 254 -11.21 36.34 -13.44
CA LYS A 254 -11.69 37.35 -12.49
C LYS A 254 -11.34 36.95 -11.06
N VAL A 255 -11.08 37.96 -10.23
CA VAL A 255 -11.02 37.84 -8.77
C VAL A 255 -12.41 37.56 -8.24
N GLY A 256 -12.52 36.70 -7.24
CA GLY A 256 -13.79 36.38 -6.61
C GLY A 256 -13.83 35.01 -5.99
N GLU A 257 -15.03 34.62 -5.57
CA GLU A 257 -15.34 33.33 -4.99
C GLU A 257 -15.92 32.41 -6.06
N TYR A 258 -15.31 31.24 -6.23
CA TYR A 258 -15.72 30.23 -7.20
C TYR A 258 -16.22 29.01 -6.43
N ARG A 259 -17.55 28.90 -6.29
CA ARG A 259 -18.18 27.83 -5.52
C ARG A 259 -18.33 26.58 -6.37
N PHE A 260 -17.64 25.52 -5.96
CA PHE A 260 -17.86 24.17 -6.43
C PHE A 260 -18.90 23.48 -5.55
N HIS A 261 -19.64 22.57 -6.14
CA HIS A 261 -20.41 21.59 -5.39
C HIS A 261 -20.33 20.23 -6.05
N ALA A 262 -20.46 19.17 -5.27
CA ALA A 262 -20.60 17.82 -5.76
C ALA A 262 -21.84 17.15 -5.17
N SER A 263 -22.26 16.07 -5.79
CA SER A 263 -23.25 15.14 -5.24
C SER A 263 -22.98 13.77 -5.84
N TYR A 264 -23.41 12.70 -5.18
CA TYR A 264 -23.31 11.35 -5.72
C TYR A 264 -24.61 10.57 -5.53
N GLU A 265 -24.75 9.51 -6.32
CA GLU A 265 -25.83 8.55 -6.25
C GLU A 265 -25.25 7.16 -5.98
N THR A 266 -25.85 6.46 -5.01
CA THR A 266 -25.58 5.05 -4.74
C THR A 266 -26.47 4.15 -5.59
N SER A 267 -26.04 2.92 -5.81
CA SER A 267 -26.83 1.90 -6.51
C SER A 267 -27.36 0.84 -5.53
N GLU A 268 -26.52 0.44 -4.58
CA GLU A 268 -26.79 -0.57 -3.56
C GLU A 268 -26.34 -0.09 -2.18
N PRO A 269 -26.90 -0.66 -1.09
CA PRO A 269 -28.12 -1.50 -1.05
C PRO A 269 -29.39 -0.74 -1.44
N GLU A 270 -29.33 0.59 -1.44
CA GLU A 270 -30.42 1.47 -1.83
C GLU A 270 -29.92 2.49 -2.86
N LYS A 271 -30.79 2.83 -3.81
CA LYS A 271 -30.53 3.93 -4.74
C LYS A 271 -30.87 5.26 -4.10
N LEU A 272 -29.85 5.91 -3.55
CA LEU A 272 -29.98 7.17 -2.82
C LEU A 272 -29.14 8.25 -3.48
N LYS A 273 -29.54 9.51 -3.30
CA LYS A 273 -28.76 10.67 -3.75
C LYS A 273 -28.26 11.44 -2.54
N SER A 274 -27.02 11.91 -2.57
CA SER A 274 -26.47 12.76 -1.51
C SER A 274 -27.05 14.18 -1.57
N PRO A 275 -27.03 14.95 -0.47
CA PRO A 275 -27.69 16.25 -0.42
C PRO A 275 -27.06 17.33 -1.33
N GLY A 276 -25.77 17.21 -1.63
CA GLY A 276 -25.01 18.19 -2.41
C GLY A 276 -24.78 19.53 -1.70
N ILE A 277 -24.74 19.52 -0.36
CA ILE A 277 -24.61 20.69 0.50
C ILE A 277 -23.52 20.48 1.57
N GLY A 278 -23.23 21.51 2.36
CA GLY A 278 -22.27 21.40 3.46
C GLY A 278 -20.87 21.06 2.96
N ALA A 279 -20.28 19.98 3.46
CA ALA A 279 -18.95 19.51 3.09
C ALA A 279 -18.82 19.10 1.60
N GLU A 280 -19.92 18.86 0.89
CA GLU A 280 -19.91 18.62 -0.57
C GLU A 280 -19.74 19.91 -1.38
N GLN A 281 -19.62 21.06 -0.72
CA GLN A 281 -19.42 22.36 -1.34
C GLN A 281 -18.13 22.98 -0.84
N LYS A 282 -17.35 23.54 -1.77
CA LYS A 282 -16.11 24.23 -1.44
C LYS A 282 -15.95 25.46 -2.32
N THR A 283 -15.47 26.54 -1.72
CA THR A 283 -15.23 27.80 -2.45
C THR A 283 -13.75 27.97 -2.68
N LEU A 284 -13.37 28.09 -3.95
CA LEU A 284 -12.04 28.50 -4.36
C LEU A 284 -11.97 30.02 -4.34
N ILE A 285 -10.97 30.57 -3.65
CA ILE A 285 -10.76 32.02 -3.58
C ILE A 285 -9.75 32.44 -4.65
N VAL A 286 -10.18 33.25 -5.61
CA VAL A 286 -9.30 33.77 -6.65
C VAL A 286 -8.92 35.20 -6.34
N LYS A 287 -7.62 35.48 -6.29
CA LYS A 287 -7.05 36.78 -5.88
C LYS A 287 -6.14 37.37 -6.97
N ASN A 288 -5.79 38.64 -6.85
CA ASN A 288 -4.80 39.25 -7.74
C ASN A 288 -3.38 38.84 -7.38
N GLU A 289 -3.11 38.64 -6.10
CA GLU A 289 -1.80 38.31 -5.55
C GLU A 289 -1.39 36.87 -5.89
N ILE A 290 -0.08 36.60 -5.82
CA ILE A 290 0.48 35.25 -5.97
C ILE A 290 0.01 34.36 -4.80
N THR A 291 -0.69 33.26 -5.08
CA THR A 291 -1.20 32.34 -4.04
C THR A 291 -0.55 30.95 -4.07
N ASP A 292 0.37 30.72 -5.00
CA ASP A 292 1.06 29.44 -5.20
C ASP A 292 2.55 29.49 -4.85
N PHE A 293 2.95 30.47 -4.03
CA PHE A 293 4.30 30.53 -3.49
C PHE A 293 4.52 29.37 -2.50
N THR A 294 5.32 28.39 -2.91
CA THR A 294 5.47 27.11 -2.21
C THR A 294 6.93 26.71 -2.11
N ARG A 295 7.25 25.85 -1.13
CA ARG A 295 8.58 25.24 -1.03
C ARG A 295 8.77 24.17 -2.08
N ILE A 296 10.01 24.06 -2.55
CA ILE A 296 10.48 22.93 -3.33
C ILE A 296 11.09 21.93 -2.35
N MET A 297 10.43 20.78 -2.19
CA MET A 297 10.96 19.67 -1.41
C MET A 297 11.85 18.78 -2.28
N ASP A 298 12.96 18.35 -1.70
CA ASP A 298 13.74 17.24 -2.26
C ASP A 298 12.97 15.94 -2.04
N LYS A 299 12.81 15.17 -3.12
CA LYS A 299 12.13 13.87 -3.14
C LYS A 299 13.09 12.70 -3.36
N GLY A 300 14.38 12.98 -3.63
CA GLY A 300 15.40 11.94 -3.73
C GLY A 300 15.75 11.40 -2.35
N SER A 301 16.52 10.30 -2.30
CA SER A 301 16.93 9.64 -1.05
C SER A 301 17.68 10.56 -0.09
N TRP A 302 17.61 10.29 1.21
CA TRP A 302 18.23 11.13 2.23
C TRP A 302 19.75 11.04 2.11
N PRO A 303 20.50 12.16 2.01
CA PRO A 303 21.92 12.13 1.70
C PRO A 303 22.82 11.70 2.87
N GLY A 304 22.26 11.17 3.96
CA GLY A 304 23.02 10.73 5.13
C GLY A 304 23.56 11.86 6.02
N ASN A 305 23.24 13.12 5.73
CA ASN A 305 23.79 14.27 6.45
C ASN A 305 22.79 15.44 6.58
N THR A 306 23.18 16.42 7.40
CA THR A 306 22.37 17.58 7.78
C THR A 306 22.77 18.87 7.04
N SER A 307 23.74 18.84 6.12
CA SER A 307 24.38 20.05 5.58
C SER A 307 23.44 20.96 4.77
N ASN A 308 22.32 20.42 4.30
CA ASN A 308 21.37 21.16 3.47
C ASN A 308 20.23 21.83 4.25
N TYR A 309 20.12 21.63 5.57
CA TYR A 309 19.00 22.16 6.36
C TYR A 309 18.97 23.68 6.51
N THR A 310 20.06 24.38 6.22
CA THR A 310 20.12 25.85 6.22
C THR A 310 19.82 26.46 4.85
N ASN A 311 19.35 25.63 3.91
CA ASN A 311 18.98 26.01 2.56
C ASN A 311 17.52 25.65 2.27
N VAL A 312 16.82 26.54 1.58
CA VAL A 312 15.44 26.31 1.15
C VAL A 312 15.21 26.92 -0.22
N SER A 313 14.49 26.19 -1.06
CA SER A 313 14.11 26.63 -2.41
C SER A 313 12.61 26.81 -2.49
N PHE A 314 12.16 27.76 -3.30
CA PHE A 314 10.75 28.10 -3.51
C PHE A 314 10.41 28.18 -4.99
N ARG A 315 9.14 27.96 -5.31
CA ARG A 315 8.54 28.20 -6.63
C ARG A 315 7.23 28.98 -6.52
N TRP A 316 6.87 29.68 -7.59
CA TRP A 316 5.57 30.33 -7.80
C TRP A 316 5.31 30.52 -9.29
N SER A 317 4.06 30.80 -9.66
CA SER A 317 3.71 31.13 -11.05
C SER A 317 4.37 32.45 -11.49
N PRO A 318 5.20 32.48 -12.55
CA PRO A 318 5.88 33.69 -12.99
C PRO A 318 4.91 34.84 -13.29
N VAL A 319 5.25 36.05 -12.83
CA VAL A 319 4.47 37.27 -13.06
C VAL A 319 5.29 38.33 -13.79
N VAL A 320 4.62 39.15 -14.59
CA VAL A 320 5.23 40.33 -15.23
C VAL A 320 5.40 41.44 -14.20
N SER A 321 6.51 41.41 -13.47
CA SER A 321 6.94 42.46 -12.53
C SER A 321 8.43 42.72 -12.70
N ARG A 322 8.84 43.99 -12.57
CA ARG A 322 10.26 44.38 -12.59
C ARG A 322 10.86 44.46 -11.18
N LYS A 323 10.02 44.28 -10.14
CA LYS A 323 10.37 44.51 -8.74
C LYS A 323 9.64 43.51 -7.83
N ILE A 324 10.17 42.29 -7.74
CA ILE A 324 9.75 41.30 -6.74
C ILE A 324 10.84 41.24 -5.66
N LEU A 325 10.45 41.42 -4.40
CA LEU A 325 11.32 41.23 -3.24
C LEU A 325 10.86 40.01 -2.46
N MET A 326 11.77 39.09 -2.12
CA MET A 326 11.47 38.08 -1.11
C MET A 326 11.66 38.68 0.28
N GLU A 327 10.68 38.50 1.16
CA GLU A 327 10.75 38.90 2.56
C GLU A 327 10.72 37.64 3.44
N CYS A 328 11.47 37.70 4.55
CA CYS A 328 11.44 36.65 5.57
C CYS A 328 11.15 37.26 6.95
N SER A 329 10.56 36.44 7.81
CA SER A 329 10.25 36.73 9.20
C SER A 329 10.72 35.58 10.08
N THR A 330 11.10 35.90 11.30
CA THR A 330 11.55 34.93 12.32
C THR A 330 10.79 35.04 13.65
N ASP A 331 9.75 35.88 13.68
CA ASP A 331 8.89 36.12 14.84
C ASP A 331 7.42 35.76 14.56
N GLY A 332 7.22 34.83 13.62
CA GLY A 332 5.90 34.33 13.22
C GLY A 332 5.14 35.26 12.27
N GLY A 333 5.84 36.15 11.55
CA GLY A 333 5.25 37.09 10.61
C GLY A 333 4.87 38.44 11.21
N LYS A 334 5.35 38.79 12.41
CA LYS A 334 5.10 40.10 13.04
C LYS A 334 5.98 41.18 12.42
N THR A 335 7.24 40.86 12.16
CA THR A 335 8.18 41.72 11.44
C THR A 335 8.69 41.04 10.17
N TRP A 336 8.87 41.83 9.11
CA TRP A 336 9.28 41.34 7.78
C TRP A 336 10.47 42.14 7.29
N LEU A 337 11.53 41.43 6.90
CA LEU A 337 12.76 42.00 6.38
C LEU A 337 13.06 41.42 5.00
N ALA A 338 13.84 42.15 4.19
CA ALA A 338 14.36 41.62 2.93
C ALA A 338 15.18 40.35 3.19
N CYS A 339 14.83 39.26 2.51
CA CYS A 339 15.53 38.00 2.60
C CYS A 339 16.68 37.97 1.60
N PRO A 340 17.89 37.47 1.96
CA PRO A 340 19.02 37.35 1.04
C PRO A 340 18.83 36.17 0.06
N ALA A 341 17.77 36.22 -0.74
CA ALA A 341 17.42 35.17 -1.71
C ALA A 341 18.13 35.39 -3.05
N LYS A 342 18.66 34.31 -3.64
CA LYS A 342 18.99 34.27 -5.07
C LYS A 342 17.72 33.98 -5.85
N MET A 343 17.24 34.95 -6.61
CA MET A 343 15.94 34.87 -7.32
C MET A 343 16.15 34.79 -8.83
N ASP A 344 15.38 33.91 -9.48
CA ASP A 344 15.06 33.98 -10.91
C ASP A 344 13.56 34.23 -11.03
N ALA A 345 13.19 35.51 -11.12
CA ALA A 345 11.79 35.93 -11.21
C ALA A 345 11.10 35.51 -12.51
N LYS A 346 11.87 35.25 -13.59
CA LYS A 346 11.30 34.81 -14.88
C LYS A 346 10.90 33.34 -14.82
N ALA A 347 11.71 32.52 -14.15
CA ALA A 347 11.38 31.12 -13.89
C ALA A 347 10.47 30.93 -12.67
N GLY A 348 10.21 31.99 -11.89
CA GLY A 348 9.38 31.92 -10.69
C GLY A 348 10.01 31.07 -9.59
N ILE A 349 11.34 31.15 -9.43
CA ILE A 349 12.08 30.37 -8.44
C ILE A 349 13.00 31.24 -7.59
N ALA A 350 13.24 30.81 -6.35
CA ALA A 350 14.18 31.46 -5.45
C ALA A 350 14.86 30.44 -4.54
N LYS A 351 16.10 30.71 -4.16
CA LYS A 351 16.85 29.94 -3.17
C LYS A 351 17.37 30.85 -2.07
N VAL A 352 17.15 30.46 -0.83
CA VAL A 352 17.74 31.07 0.36
C VAL A 352 18.74 30.10 0.95
N SER A 353 19.91 30.60 1.33
CA SER A 353 21.04 29.81 1.84
C SER A 353 21.64 30.47 3.07
N GLY A 354 22.26 29.66 3.94
CA GLY A 354 22.92 30.17 5.14
C GLY A 354 21.94 30.68 6.20
N LEU A 355 20.75 30.08 6.28
CA LEU A 355 19.82 30.32 7.39
C LEU A 355 20.45 29.88 8.71
N GLU A 356 20.11 30.55 9.81
CA GLU A 356 20.52 30.11 11.14
C GLU A 356 19.84 28.79 11.47
N GLU A 357 20.57 27.86 12.09
CA GLU A 357 20.02 26.56 12.43
C GLU A 357 18.99 26.62 13.58
N LYS A 358 18.11 25.62 13.60
CA LYS A 358 17.08 25.35 14.60
C LYS A 358 16.08 26.50 14.78
N ARG A 359 15.80 27.21 13.69
CA ARG A 359 14.93 28.40 13.66
C ARG A 359 13.80 28.24 12.67
N GLU A 360 12.59 28.65 13.08
CA GLU A 360 11.46 28.77 12.18
C GLU A 360 11.55 30.07 11.38
N TYR A 361 11.34 29.97 10.08
CA TYR A 361 11.25 31.08 9.15
C TYR A 361 9.90 31.08 8.45
N VAL A 362 9.35 32.28 8.25
CA VAL A 362 8.17 32.52 7.41
C VAL A 362 8.61 33.38 6.24
N PHE A 363 8.24 32.99 5.03
CA PHE A 363 8.62 33.65 3.78
C PHE A 363 7.38 34.13 3.04
N ARG A 364 7.52 35.24 2.30
CA ARG A 364 6.55 35.71 1.32
C ARG A 364 7.25 36.48 0.21
N LEU A 365 6.58 36.66 -0.91
CA LEU A 365 6.96 37.59 -1.95
C LEU A 365 6.24 38.92 -1.72
N ASN A 366 6.93 40.02 -2.00
CA ASN A 366 6.40 41.37 -2.06
C ASN A 366 6.58 41.87 -3.49
N VAL A 367 5.52 41.74 -4.28
CA VAL A 367 5.45 42.21 -5.67
C VAL A 367 5.12 43.70 -5.64
N LYS A 368 6.04 44.55 -6.08
CA LYS A 368 5.94 46.01 -5.91
C LYS A 368 5.17 46.73 -7.02
N ASP A 369 4.96 46.08 -8.15
CA ASP A 369 4.34 46.66 -9.34
C ASP A 369 3.57 45.62 -10.16
N GLY A 370 2.82 46.10 -11.15
CA GLY A 370 2.04 45.25 -12.05
C GLY A 370 0.68 44.83 -11.48
N VAL A 371 -0.05 44.03 -12.26
CA VAL A 371 -1.43 43.62 -11.94
C VAL A 371 -1.53 42.63 -10.77
N HIS A 372 -0.41 41.99 -10.41
CA HIS A 372 -0.27 41.07 -9.28
C HIS A 372 0.45 41.71 -8.08
N GLN A 373 0.45 43.06 -8.00
CA GLN A 373 1.05 43.80 -6.90
C GLN A 373 0.43 43.35 -5.56
N GLY A 374 1.28 43.13 -4.56
CA GLY A 374 0.85 42.72 -3.23
C GLY A 374 1.78 41.68 -2.61
N TYR A 375 1.34 41.14 -1.48
CA TYR A 375 2.03 40.06 -0.80
C TYR A 375 1.50 38.72 -1.28
N SER A 376 2.39 37.77 -1.54
CA SER A 376 1.97 36.40 -1.79
C SER A 376 1.37 35.75 -0.54
N ASN A 377 0.81 34.55 -0.70
CA ASN A 377 0.67 33.61 0.42
C ASN A 377 2.03 33.36 1.11
N ILE A 378 1.98 32.82 2.33
CA ILE A 378 3.18 32.51 3.10
C ILE A 378 3.65 31.08 2.86
N ALA A 379 4.96 30.87 2.91
CA ALA A 379 5.59 29.56 3.04
C ALA A 379 6.41 29.52 4.34
N ARG A 380 6.38 28.41 5.07
CA ARG A 380 7.13 28.24 6.32
C ARG A 380 8.26 27.25 6.14
N PHE A 381 9.28 27.33 6.99
CA PHE A 381 10.39 26.38 7.00
C PHE A 381 11.03 26.36 8.38
N TYR A 382 11.27 25.16 8.92
CA TYR A 382 12.14 25.00 10.07
C TYR A 382 13.52 24.57 9.58
N SER A 383 14.53 25.39 9.85
CA SER A 383 15.92 25.15 9.46
C SER A 383 16.56 24.13 10.40
N GLY A 384 16.68 22.88 9.97
CA GLY A 384 17.26 21.80 10.78
C GLY A 384 16.25 20.70 11.08
N GLN A 385 16.62 19.84 12.02
CA GLN A 385 15.72 18.82 12.55
C GLN A 385 14.99 19.38 13.77
N LEU A 386 13.67 19.23 13.78
CA LEU A 386 12.82 19.64 14.90
C LEU A 386 12.77 18.49 15.92
N ASP A 387 13.37 18.69 17.10
CA ASP A 387 13.31 17.68 18.16
C ASP A 387 11.87 17.50 18.65
N VAL A 388 11.43 16.25 18.67
CA VAL A 388 10.08 15.83 19.08
C VAL A 388 9.78 16.25 20.53
N LYS A 389 10.78 16.38 21.40
CA LYS A 389 10.61 16.84 22.80
C LYS A 389 10.11 18.27 22.92
N LYS A 390 10.17 19.09 21.85
CA LYS A 390 9.56 20.42 21.83
C LYS A 390 8.03 20.39 21.95
N PHE A 391 7.41 19.22 21.78
CA PHE A 391 5.97 19.00 21.92
C PHE A 391 5.58 18.43 23.29
N ASN A 392 6.43 18.60 24.32
CA ASN A 392 6.21 18.09 25.68
C ASN A 392 6.10 16.55 25.77
N ILE A 393 6.81 15.85 24.89
CA ILE A 393 6.89 14.39 24.87
C ILE A 393 7.77 13.88 26.00
N VAL A 394 7.33 12.80 26.65
CA VAL A 394 8.06 12.13 27.74
C VAL A 394 8.66 10.82 27.22
N ALA A 395 9.98 10.81 27.04
CA ALA A 395 10.71 9.72 26.40
C ALA A 395 11.26 8.69 27.41
N ASP A 396 10.41 8.19 28.31
CA ASP A 396 10.78 7.26 29.40
C ASP A 396 10.39 5.80 29.15
N GLY A 397 9.74 5.51 28.02
CA GLY A 397 9.27 4.17 27.67
C GLY A 397 8.01 3.72 28.44
N ILE A 398 7.39 4.60 29.23
CA ILE A 398 6.18 4.32 30.02
C ILE A 398 5.01 5.13 29.47
N HIS A 399 5.21 6.41 29.20
CA HIS A 399 4.14 7.29 28.75
C HIS A 399 3.69 6.97 27.31
N ASP A 400 2.37 7.01 27.09
CA ASP A 400 1.80 7.02 25.75
C ASP A 400 1.98 8.40 25.12
N ASN A 401 2.82 8.46 24.09
CA ASN A 401 3.12 9.68 23.36
C ASN A 401 2.38 9.78 22.02
N THR A 402 1.41 8.90 21.74
CA THR A 402 0.77 8.79 20.41
C THR A 402 0.19 10.11 19.92
N ALA A 403 -0.67 10.75 20.71
CA ALA A 403 -1.36 11.98 20.29
C ALA A 403 -0.38 13.14 20.02
N VAL A 404 0.62 13.32 20.89
CA VAL A 404 1.60 14.40 20.78
C VAL A 404 2.63 14.16 19.67
N VAL A 405 2.99 12.90 19.38
CA VAL A 405 3.80 12.55 18.20
C VAL A 405 3.03 12.85 16.91
N ASN A 406 1.77 12.45 16.82
CA ASN A 406 0.92 12.75 15.66
C ASN A 406 0.72 14.26 15.47
N GLN A 407 0.59 15.02 16.55
CA GLN A 407 0.57 16.49 16.50
C GLN A 407 1.88 17.08 15.96
N ALA A 408 3.03 16.53 16.35
CA ALA A 408 4.34 16.99 15.88
C ALA A 408 4.54 16.74 14.37
N ILE A 409 4.08 15.58 13.89
CA ILE A 409 4.09 15.23 12.46
C ILE A 409 3.19 16.17 11.67
N GLU A 410 1.95 16.37 12.13
CA GLU A 410 0.99 17.28 11.49
C GLU A 410 1.52 18.72 11.45
N TYR A 411 2.14 19.21 12.53
CA TYR A 411 2.77 20.53 12.54
C TYR A 411 3.84 20.67 11.46
N LEU A 412 4.77 19.70 11.33
CA LEU A 412 5.80 19.75 10.27
C LEU A 412 5.18 19.66 8.88
N HIS A 413 4.16 18.84 8.69
CA HIS A 413 3.41 18.78 7.44
C HIS A 413 2.82 20.14 7.07
N GLN A 414 2.20 20.85 8.02
CA GLN A 414 1.65 22.19 7.83
C GLN A 414 2.71 23.26 7.55
N LEU A 415 3.96 23.07 7.99
CA LEU A 415 5.07 23.91 7.55
C LEU A 415 5.44 23.67 6.08
N GLY A 416 4.93 22.62 5.44
CA GLY A 416 5.28 22.14 4.10
C GLY A 416 6.29 20.98 4.10
N GLY A 417 6.47 20.31 5.24
CA GLY A 417 7.43 19.21 5.43
C GLY A 417 8.70 19.58 6.22
N GLY A 418 9.51 18.58 6.54
CA GLY A 418 10.74 18.75 7.32
C GLY A 418 11.13 17.46 8.05
N THR A 419 12.10 17.53 8.95
CA THR A 419 12.58 16.36 9.70
C THR A 419 12.22 16.46 11.18
N LEU A 420 11.48 15.47 11.68
CA LEU A 420 11.19 15.26 13.09
C LEU A 420 12.28 14.37 13.71
N LEU A 421 13.05 14.92 14.63
CA LEU A 421 14.13 14.22 15.33
C LEU A 421 13.61 13.57 16.60
N PHE A 422 13.74 12.25 16.68
CA PHE A 422 13.68 11.51 17.94
C PHE A 422 15.09 11.49 18.54
N SER A 423 15.35 12.35 19.52
CA SER A 423 16.61 12.37 20.28
C SER A 423 16.64 11.26 21.34
N ASP A 424 17.69 11.18 22.15
CA ASP A 424 17.88 10.07 23.09
C ASP A 424 16.69 9.84 24.04
N GLY A 425 16.23 8.60 24.16
CA GLY A 425 15.08 8.23 24.99
C GLY A 425 14.22 7.13 24.37
N ILE A 426 13.18 6.70 25.10
CA ILE A 426 12.26 5.64 24.66
C ILE A 426 10.86 6.25 24.50
N TYR A 427 10.35 6.23 23.28
CA TYR A 427 9.08 6.84 22.89
C TYR A 427 8.04 5.76 22.64
N SER A 428 7.12 5.59 23.58
CA SER A 428 6.05 4.60 23.43
C SER A 428 4.88 5.18 22.64
N VAL A 429 4.44 4.49 21.59
CA VAL A 429 3.38 4.92 20.67
C VAL A 429 2.46 3.77 20.29
N ARG A 430 1.22 4.09 19.93
CA ARG A 430 0.27 3.24 19.23
C ARG A 430 0.40 3.51 17.72
N THR A 431 -0.70 3.82 17.02
CA THR A 431 -0.67 4.21 15.62
C THR A 431 -0.16 5.63 15.42
N VAL A 432 0.94 5.74 14.69
CA VAL A 432 1.53 6.99 14.21
C VAL A 432 1.07 7.22 12.77
N TYR A 433 0.38 8.33 12.52
CA TYR A 433 -0.07 8.72 11.18
C TYR A 433 1.01 9.50 10.46
N LEU A 434 1.56 8.93 9.40
CA LEU A 434 2.55 9.57 8.56
C LEU A 434 1.90 10.68 7.71
N LYS A 435 2.71 11.64 7.25
CA LYS A 435 2.26 12.74 6.38
C LYS A 435 3.28 13.03 5.30
N SER A 436 2.81 13.45 4.14
CA SER A 436 3.66 13.80 3.00
C SER A 436 4.70 14.85 3.38
N ASN A 437 5.92 14.68 2.88
CA ASN A 437 7.08 15.54 3.11
C ASN A 437 7.61 15.58 4.56
N VAL A 438 7.16 14.70 5.44
CA VAL A 438 7.68 14.58 6.81
C VAL A 438 8.65 13.40 6.89
N TRP A 439 9.85 13.68 7.39
CA TRP A 439 10.90 12.68 7.61
C TRP A 439 11.05 12.45 9.11
N LEU A 440 11.01 11.19 9.55
CA LEU A 440 11.29 10.80 10.92
C LEU A 440 12.76 10.39 11.01
N TYR A 441 13.54 11.07 11.83
CA TYR A 441 14.94 10.71 12.10
C TYR A 441 15.06 10.11 13.50
N VAL A 442 15.42 8.84 13.59
CA VAL A 442 15.60 8.09 14.83
C VAL A 442 17.09 8.09 15.20
N ASN A 443 17.46 8.92 16.17
CA ASN A 443 18.85 9.02 16.62
C ASN A 443 19.34 7.70 17.25
N LYS A 444 20.64 7.46 17.24
CA LYS A 444 21.28 6.28 17.83
C LYS A 444 20.81 5.94 19.26
N GLY A 445 20.63 6.95 20.12
CA GLY A 445 20.14 6.77 21.48
C GLY A 445 18.62 6.72 21.64
N ALA A 446 17.87 6.79 20.54
CA ALA A 446 16.41 6.79 20.53
C ALA A 446 15.85 5.39 20.25
N THR A 447 14.76 5.04 20.94
CA THR A 447 13.94 3.87 20.65
C THR A 447 12.50 4.30 20.47
N ILE A 448 11.89 4.00 19.32
CA ILE A 448 10.42 4.09 19.18
C ILE A 448 9.85 2.70 19.45
N LYS A 449 8.88 2.62 20.36
CA LYS A 449 8.40 1.37 20.97
C LYS A 449 6.89 1.25 20.83
N ALA A 450 6.38 0.16 20.26
CA ALA A 450 4.93 -0.02 20.16
C ALA A 450 4.28 -0.29 21.53
N LEU A 451 3.11 0.28 21.75
CA LEU A 451 2.16 -0.06 22.80
C LEU A 451 1.05 -0.95 22.24
N LYS A 452 0.32 -1.64 23.13
CA LYS A 452 -0.95 -2.28 22.75
C LYS A 452 -2.03 -1.24 22.44
N GLY A 453 -3.02 -1.64 21.64
CA GLY A 453 -4.14 -0.79 21.26
C GLY A 453 -3.80 0.23 20.19
N CYS A 454 -3.05 -0.16 19.15
CA CYS A 454 -3.12 0.55 17.87
C CYS A 454 -4.54 0.53 17.32
N ASP A 455 -4.79 1.31 16.27
CA ASP A 455 -6.09 1.39 15.62
C ASP A 455 -6.66 0.00 15.31
N GLU A 456 -7.98 -0.12 15.46
CA GLU A 456 -8.68 -1.32 15.04
C GLU A 456 -8.61 -1.47 13.52
N PRO A 457 -8.69 -2.71 13.01
CA PRO A 457 -8.91 -2.97 11.60
C PRO A 457 -10.05 -2.11 11.03
N GLU A 458 -9.84 -1.53 9.84
CA GLU A 458 -10.84 -0.70 9.20
C GLU A 458 -12.14 -1.46 8.87
N ALA A 459 -13.27 -0.75 8.88
CA ALA A 459 -14.51 -1.27 8.33
C ALA A 459 -14.47 -1.24 6.80
N ASP A 460 -15.02 -2.26 6.16
CA ASP A 460 -15.05 -2.44 4.70
C ASP A 460 -16.48 -2.67 4.20
N TRP A 461 -16.69 -2.65 2.89
CA TRP A 461 -17.94 -3.02 2.24
C TRP A 461 -18.19 -4.53 2.24
N PHE A 462 -17.13 -5.34 2.33
CA PHE A 462 -17.21 -6.79 2.23
C PHE A 462 -16.87 -7.51 3.54
N SER A 463 -17.45 -8.70 3.74
CA SER A 463 -17.04 -9.57 4.85
C SER A 463 -15.87 -10.46 4.44
N ASP A 464 -14.79 -10.43 5.23
CA ASP A 464 -13.66 -11.36 5.15
C ASP A 464 -13.97 -12.73 5.81
N ARG A 465 -15.15 -12.91 6.41
CA ARG A 465 -15.45 -14.14 7.18
C ARG A 465 -15.79 -15.35 6.32
N LYS A 466 -16.33 -15.16 5.10
CA LYS A 466 -16.79 -16.24 4.19
C LYS A 466 -15.69 -17.27 3.89
N TYR A 467 -14.43 -16.85 3.87
CA TYR A 467 -13.28 -17.73 3.81
C TYR A 467 -11.96 -16.98 4.09
N ARG A 468 -11.04 -17.60 4.85
CA ARG A 468 -9.74 -17.05 5.27
C ARG A 468 -8.57 -17.68 4.53
N SER A 469 -7.56 -16.87 4.18
CA SER A 469 -6.23 -17.22 3.64
C SER A 469 -5.93 -18.72 3.39
N GLY A 470 -5.60 -19.06 2.14
CA GLY A 470 -5.03 -20.38 1.78
C GLY A 470 -6.04 -21.38 1.23
N LEU A 471 -6.71 -21.00 0.13
CA LEU A 471 -7.87 -21.65 -0.53
C LEU A 471 -7.91 -23.16 -0.30
N SER A 472 -9.00 -23.66 0.28
CA SER A 472 -9.21 -25.10 0.40
C SER A 472 -9.26 -25.70 -0.99
N PRO A 473 -8.64 -26.87 -1.24
CA PRO A 473 -8.80 -27.55 -2.51
C PRO A 473 -10.26 -27.92 -2.78
N THR A 474 -11.20 -27.84 -1.82
CA THR A 474 -12.59 -28.28 -2.04
C THR A 474 -13.67 -27.27 -1.63
N ASP A 475 -13.31 -26.10 -1.10
CA ASP A 475 -14.29 -25.11 -0.63
C ASP A 475 -14.45 -23.96 -1.66
N PRO A 476 -15.60 -23.84 -2.36
CA PRO A 476 -15.80 -22.85 -3.40
C PRO A 476 -16.19 -21.46 -2.87
N LYS A 477 -16.52 -21.32 -1.58
CA LYS A 477 -16.97 -20.05 -0.97
C LYS A 477 -16.11 -18.80 -1.28
N PRO A 478 -14.78 -18.88 -1.41
CA PRO A 478 -13.97 -17.73 -1.80
C PRO A 478 -14.36 -17.13 -3.14
N TYR A 479 -14.96 -17.93 -4.03
CA TYR A 479 -15.28 -17.60 -5.41
C TYR A 479 -16.77 -17.25 -5.60
N ASP A 480 -17.63 -17.52 -4.60
CA ASP A 480 -19.08 -17.26 -4.67
C ASP A 480 -19.41 -15.79 -4.93
N ASP A 481 -18.58 -14.87 -4.40
CA ASP A 481 -18.65 -13.44 -4.67
C ASP A 481 -17.48 -13.04 -5.58
N PRO A 482 -17.74 -12.71 -6.86
CA PRO A 482 -16.69 -12.35 -7.81
C PRO A 482 -16.06 -10.97 -7.52
N GLU A 483 -16.71 -10.12 -6.72
CA GLU A 483 -16.29 -8.74 -6.48
C GLU A 483 -15.64 -8.53 -5.11
N ASN A 484 -15.90 -9.44 -4.15
CA ASN A 484 -15.30 -9.38 -2.82
C ASN A 484 -13.79 -9.63 -2.91
N TYR A 485 -13.04 -8.54 -2.92
CA TYR A 485 -11.58 -8.61 -2.94
C TYR A 485 -11.02 -9.14 -1.62
N LEU A 486 -11.68 -8.99 -0.46
CA LEU A 486 -11.14 -9.43 0.84
C LEU A 486 -10.78 -10.92 0.89
N THR A 487 -11.53 -11.76 0.16
CA THR A 487 -11.26 -13.20 0.06
C THR A 487 -10.17 -13.55 -0.96
N LYS A 488 -9.61 -12.55 -1.66
CA LYS A 488 -8.66 -12.72 -2.78
C LYS A 488 -7.22 -12.34 -2.46
N GLN A 489 -6.87 -12.09 -1.20
CA GLN A 489 -5.48 -11.86 -0.77
C GLN A 489 -5.13 -12.71 0.46
N ASP A 490 -3.94 -12.48 1.01
CA ASP A 490 -3.62 -12.94 2.36
C ASP A 490 -4.43 -12.12 3.38
N VAL A 491 -4.83 -12.74 4.51
CA VAL A 491 -5.52 -12.06 5.62
C VAL A 491 -4.66 -10.91 6.14
N GLY A 492 -3.35 -11.09 6.12
CA GLY A 492 -2.38 -10.07 6.45
C GLY A 492 -2.42 -8.83 5.55
N HIS A 493 -3.02 -8.90 4.36
CA HIS A 493 -3.11 -7.77 3.42
C HIS A 493 -4.49 -7.11 3.42
N THR A 494 -5.42 -7.60 4.26
CA THR A 494 -6.82 -7.14 4.29
C THR A 494 -6.96 -5.79 4.97
N TYR A 495 -6.29 -5.60 6.11
CA TYR A 495 -6.40 -4.39 6.94
C TYR A 495 -5.07 -3.66 7.00
N PHE A 496 -5.10 -2.34 6.83
CA PHE A 496 -3.91 -1.50 6.79
C PHE A 496 -3.76 -0.64 8.03
N ARG A 497 -4.88 -0.24 8.68
CA ARG A 497 -4.84 0.75 9.77
C ARG A 497 -4.38 0.17 11.10
N ASN A 498 -4.50 -1.14 11.29
CA ASN A 498 -4.04 -1.89 12.45
C ASN A 498 -2.49 -2.04 12.49
N ALA A 499 -1.80 -0.91 12.39
CA ALA A 499 -0.35 -0.80 12.26
C ALA A 499 0.23 0.22 13.25
N MET A 500 1.51 0.08 13.58
CA MET A 500 2.24 1.06 14.38
C MET A 500 2.49 2.37 13.62
N PHE A 501 2.77 2.30 12.32
CA PHE A 501 2.90 3.45 11.43
C PHE A 501 2.04 3.23 10.20
N PHE A 502 1.16 4.19 9.92
CA PHE A 502 0.22 4.11 8.80
C PHE A 502 0.34 5.32 7.86
N GLY A 503 0.25 5.06 6.55
CA GLY A 503 0.18 6.09 5.52
C GLY A 503 -0.64 5.64 4.32
N GLU A 504 -1.48 6.55 3.82
CA GLU A 504 -2.32 6.34 2.64
C GLU A 504 -2.20 7.56 1.70
N ARG A 505 -1.92 7.33 0.41
CA ARG A 505 -1.74 8.38 -0.62
C ARG A 505 -0.72 9.45 -0.25
N LEU A 506 0.34 9.08 0.45
CA LEU A 506 1.38 10.01 0.86
C LEU A 506 2.48 10.13 -0.20
N ASP A 507 3.23 11.22 -0.15
CA ASP A 507 4.36 11.48 -1.02
C ASP A 507 5.56 11.97 -0.20
N ASN A 508 6.74 11.43 -0.48
CA ASN A 508 8.01 11.84 0.12
C ASN A 508 8.05 11.64 1.65
N VAL A 509 7.88 10.39 2.08
CA VAL A 509 7.88 9.99 3.50
C VAL A 509 9.16 9.21 3.79
N LYS A 510 9.81 9.53 4.91
CA LYS A 510 11.07 8.89 5.27
C LYS A 510 11.12 8.50 6.74
N ILE A 511 11.66 7.32 7.04
CA ILE A 511 11.91 6.83 8.39
C ILE A 511 13.35 6.36 8.44
N ILE A 512 14.22 7.23 8.92
CA ILE A 512 15.67 7.13 8.74
C ILE A 512 16.43 7.26 10.05
N GLY A 513 17.70 6.88 10.06
CA GLY A 513 18.59 7.05 11.21
C GLY A 513 19.08 5.72 11.76
N ASN A 514 19.94 5.75 12.77
CA ASN A 514 20.64 4.58 13.29
C ASN A 514 20.24 4.22 14.73
N GLY A 515 19.03 4.61 15.14
CA GLY A 515 18.42 4.23 16.40
C GLY A 515 17.74 2.86 16.35
N ARG A 516 16.67 2.71 17.13
CA ARG A 516 15.89 1.48 17.22
C ARG A 516 14.39 1.72 17.05
N ILE A 517 13.72 0.84 16.32
CA ILE A 517 12.26 0.75 16.27
C ILE A 517 11.87 -0.69 16.66
N THR A 518 10.99 -0.83 17.65
CA THR A 518 10.58 -2.16 18.12
C THR A 518 9.08 -2.25 18.29
N GLY A 519 8.50 -3.38 17.86
CA GLY A 519 7.11 -3.70 18.15
C GLY A 519 6.89 -4.13 19.60
N ASP A 520 7.96 -4.31 20.40
CA ASP A 520 7.93 -4.68 21.82
C ASP A 520 7.06 -5.91 22.16
N GLY A 521 6.74 -6.74 21.16
CA GLY A 521 5.83 -7.89 21.29
C GLY A 521 4.35 -7.52 21.39
N ASN A 522 4.00 -6.27 21.10
CA ASN A 522 2.63 -5.77 21.08
C ASN A 522 1.99 -5.86 19.68
N LEU A 523 2.77 -6.22 18.65
CA LEU A 523 2.30 -6.48 17.30
C LEU A 523 2.14 -8.00 17.11
N ASN A 524 0.97 -8.45 16.69
CA ASN A 524 0.66 -9.87 16.50
C ASN A 524 1.35 -10.44 15.25
N THR A 525 1.63 -11.75 15.22
CA THR A 525 2.26 -12.44 14.09
C THR A 525 1.38 -13.53 13.48
N SER A 526 0.13 -13.67 13.92
CA SER A 526 -0.75 -14.75 13.48
C SER A 526 -1.70 -14.32 12.36
N ASP A 527 -2.15 -15.28 11.55
CA ASP A 527 -3.25 -15.12 10.57
C ASP A 527 -4.64 -14.95 11.22
N LYS A 528 -4.68 -14.70 12.54
CA LYS A 528 -5.89 -14.71 13.35
C LYS A 528 -6.29 -13.32 13.79
N VAL A 529 -6.01 -12.28 13.01
CA VAL A 529 -6.40 -10.89 13.32
C VAL A 529 -7.86 -10.79 13.77
N MET A 530 -8.76 -11.49 13.08
CA MET A 530 -10.20 -11.58 13.38
C MET A 530 -10.55 -12.24 14.71
N ASN A 531 -9.69 -13.14 15.20
CA ASN A 531 -9.91 -13.89 16.44
C ASN A 531 -9.10 -13.32 17.61
N ASN A 532 -8.28 -12.29 17.37
CA ASN A 532 -7.57 -11.61 18.43
C ASN A 532 -8.55 -10.70 19.18
N ASP A 533 -8.35 -10.61 20.50
CA ASP A 533 -9.12 -9.70 21.35
C ASP A 533 -9.02 -8.25 20.84
N PRO A 534 -10.10 -7.46 20.96
CA PRO A 534 -10.06 -6.02 20.71
C PRO A 534 -8.86 -5.36 21.42
N GLY A 535 -8.15 -4.47 20.72
CA GLY A 535 -6.91 -3.84 21.20
C GLY A 535 -5.63 -4.67 21.07
N ASN A 536 -5.70 -5.92 20.58
CA ASN A 536 -4.56 -6.80 20.29
C ASN A 536 -4.51 -7.28 18.83
N ARG A 537 -5.12 -6.49 17.93
CA ARG A 537 -5.25 -6.79 16.48
C ARG A 537 -4.19 -6.12 15.61
N ALA A 538 -3.38 -5.24 16.19
CA ALA A 538 -2.27 -4.63 15.48
C ALA A 538 -1.26 -5.70 15.08
N ASP A 539 -0.90 -5.79 13.82
CA ASP A 539 -0.02 -6.85 13.30
C ASP A 539 1.06 -6.34 12.34
N LYS A 540 1.11 -5.03 12.10
CA LYS A 540 2.09 -4.39 11.19
C LYS A 540 2.90 -3.34 11.90
N MET A 541 4.20 -3.27 11.60
CA MET A 541 5.01 -2.13 12.02
C MET A 541 4.77 -0.94 11.09
N PHE A 542 5.00 -1.09 9.79
CA PHE A 542 4.76 -0.08 8.76
C PHE A 542 3.71 -0.59 7.76
N SER A 543 2.67 0.20 7.53
CA SER A 543 1.61 -0.11 6.56
C SER A 543 1.38 1.10 5.64
N LEU A 544 1.74 0.94 4.37
CA LEU A 544 1.77 2.02 3.38
C LEU A 544 0.93 1.65 2.16
N LYS A 545 -0.11 2.45 1.90
CA LYS A 545 -1.06 2.22 0.83
C LYS A 545 -0.99 3.36 -0.19
N LEU A 546 -0.73 3.03 -1.47
CA LEU A 546 -0.73 3.99 -2.58
C LEU A 546 0.18 5.22 -2.38
N CYS A 547 1.32 5.03 -1.72
CA CYS A 547 2.26 6.11 -1.44
C CYS A 547 3.29 6.27 -2.57
N THR A 548 4.06 7.37 -2.55
CA THR A 548 5.18 7.60 -3.47
C THR A 548 6.41 8.16 -2.75
N ASN A 549 7.62 7.83 -3.23
CA ASN A 549 8.88 8.33 -2.68
C ASN A 549 9.05 7.97 -1.19
N LEU A 550 9.03 6.67 -0.89
CA LEU A 550 9.17 6.12 0.45
C LEU A 550 10.62 5.73 0.72
N GLU A 551 11.15 6.07 1.89
CA GLU A 551 12.49 5.64 2.33
C GLU A 551 12.46 5.12 3.77
N ILE A 552 13.01 3.93 4.02
CA ILE A 552 13.16 3.36 5.36
C ILE A 552 14.56 2.79 5.51
N GLY A 553 15.38 3.34 6.42
CA GLY A 553 16.73 2.83 6.54
C GLY A 553 17.67 3.51 7.53
N GLY A 554 18.89 2.96 7.59
CA GLY A 554 20.00 3.48 8.39
C GLY A 554 20.57 4.81 7.90
N ILE A 555 21.79 5.12 8.34
CA ILE A 555 22.66 6.07 7.65
C ILE A 555 23.22 5.37 6.40
N PRO A 556 22.93 5.88 5.18
CA PRO A 556 23.29 5.20 3.94
C PRO A 556 24.79 4.88 3.84
N ARG A 557 25.10 3.66 3.44
CA ARG A 557 26.45 3.24 3.03
C ARG A 557 26.44 2.74 1.59
N GLN A 558 27.53 3.00 0.87
CA GLN A 558 27.68 2.58 -0.53
C GLN A 558 28.40 1.24 -0.65
N GLU A 559 29.11 0.85 0.41
CA GLU A 559 29.79 -0.43 0.49
C GLU A 559 28.80 -1.59 0.51
N ASP A 560 29.20 -2.70 -0.10
CA ASP A 560 28.40 -3.92 -0.06
C ASP A 560 28.45 -4.57 1.32
N LEU A 561 27.28 -4.94 1.84
CA LEU A 561 27.16 -5.75 3.03
C LEU A 561 27.42 -7.24 2.70
N TRP A 562 28.21 -7.90 3.55
CA TRP A 562 28.49 -9.33 3.52
C TRP A 562 28.49 -9.92 4.93
N TYR A 563 28.88 -11.19 5.06
CA TYR A 563 28.69 -11.96 6.28
C TYR A 563 29.94 -12.69 6.76
N ASP A 564 30.25 -12.56 8.06
CA ASP A 564 31.30 -13.30 8.74
C ASP A 564 30.69 -14.49 9.51
N GLU A 565 30.87 -15.69 8.98
CA GLU A 565 30.36 -16.94 9.55
C GLU A 565 30.94 -17.24 10.96
N LYS A 566 32.16 -16.79 11.26
CA LYS A 566 32.79 -17.04 12.56
C LYS A 566 32.26 -16.09 13.63
N ALA A 567 32.05 -14.83 13.25
CA ALA A 567 31.51 -13.82 14.15
C ALA A 567 29.99 -13.91 14.31
N ASP A 568 29.29 -14.56 13.37
CA ASP A 568 27.82 -14.56 13.27
C ASP A 568 27.24 -13.14 13.14
N GLU A 569 27.95 -12.28 12.39
CA GLU A 569 27.59 -10.88 12.23
C GLU A 569 27.91 -10.39 10.80
N PRO A 570 27.19 -9.38 10.30
CA PRO A 570 27.46 -8.82 8.99
C PRO A 570 28.64 -7.84 9.06
N TYR A 571 29.24 -7.58 7.91
CA TYR A 571 30.29 -6.58 7.75
C TYR A 571 30.19 -5.92 6.38
N TYR A 572 30.72 -4.72 6.25
CA TYR A 572 30.81 -4.03 4.96
C TYR A 572 32.15 -4.30 4.29
N ILE A 573 32.16 -4.54 2.98
CA ILE A 573 33.38 -4.70 2.18
C ILE A 573 33.90 -3.31 1.82
N SER A 574 35.03 -2.89 2.39
CA SER A 574 35.66 -1.61 2.06
C SER A 574 36.24 -1.60 0.65
N SER A 575 36.54 -0.42 0.13
CA SER A 575 37.03 -0.23 -1.25
C SER A 575 38.36 -0.93 -1.57
N ASP A 576 39.15 -1.26 -0.55
CA ASP A 576 40.39 -2.05 -0.63
C ASP A 576 40.16 -3.57 -0.47
N GLY A 577 38.90 -4.00 -0.31
CA GLY A 577 38.50 -5.39 -0.14
C GLY A 577 38.53 -5.91 1.30
N ASN A 578 38.89 -5.07 2.28
CA ASN A 578 38.90 -5.46 3.69
C ASN A 578 37.49 -5.49 4.31
N ALA A 579 37.36 -6.19 5.45
CA ALA A 579 36.11 -6.25 6.21
C ALA A 579 36.01 -5.09 7.22
N SER A 580 34.96 -4.28 7.11
CA SER A 580 34.56 -3.28 8.10
C SER A 580 33.38 -3.81 8.92
N ILE A 581 33.64 -4.27 10.14
CA ILE A 581 32.62 -4.79 11.06
C ILE A 581 31.73 -3.70 11.70
N ASP A 582 31.98 -2.43 11.40
CA ASP A 582 31.15 -1.32 11.87
C ASP A 582 29.78 -1.33 11.18
N THR A 583 28.75 -1.64 11.96
CA THR A 583 27.33 -1.68 11.57
C THR A 583 26.51 -0.61 12.31
N GLU A 584 27.16 0.35 12.97
CA GLU A 584 26.51 1.37 13.79
C GLU A 584 25.76 2.43 12.96
N ASN A 585 25.87 2.36 11.64
CA ASN A 585 25.05 3.12 10.71
C ASN A 585 23.65 2.52 10.53
N MET A 586 23.46 1.23 10.80
CA MET A 586 22.22 0.53 10.47
C MET A 586 21.07 0.92 11.41
N LEU A 587 19.86 1.00 10.87
CA LEU A 587 18.63 1.12 11.66
C LEU A 587 18.30 -0.24 12.28
N ASN A 588 18.15 -0.29 13.61
CA ASN A 588 17.82 -1.53 14.30
C ASN A 588 16.31 -1.70 14.37
N ILE A 589 15.80 -2.82 13.85
CA ILE A 589 14.37 -3.14 13.89
C ILE A 589 14.16 -4.52 14.52
N ASP A 590 13.21 -4.65 15.43
CA ASP A 590 12.87 -5.96 16.01
C ASP A 590 11.41 -6.08 16.43
N ARG A 591 10.96 -7.33 16.58
CA ARG A 591 9.61 -7.68 17.07
C ARG A 591 8.47 -7.03 16.27
N GLY A 592 8.65 -6.90 14.95
CA GLY A 592 7.78 -6.10 14.09
C GLY A 592 6.40 -6.68 13.77
N GLY A 593 6.03 -7.84 14.32
CA GLY A 593 4.72 -8.44 14.09
C GLY A 593 4.68 -9.28 12.82
N HIS A 594 3.51 -9.33 12.21
CA HIS A 594 3.19 -10.10 11.02
C HIS A 594 3.96 -9.57 9.80
N PHE A 595 3.90 -8.26 9.55
CA PHE A 595 4.77 -7.60 8.56
C PHE A 595 5.53 -6.47 9.21
N VAL A 596 6.85 -6.44 9.04
CA VAL A 596 7.58 -5.21 9.35
C VAL A 596 7.11 -4.11 8.39
N LEU A 597 7.13 -4.35 7.08
CA LEU A 597 6.57 -3.45 6.08
C LEU A 597 5.56 -4.19 5.21
N LEU A 598 4.33 -3.70 5.19
CA LEU A 598 3.38 -3.95 4.10
C LEU A 598 3.29 -2.68 3.26
N ALA A 599 3.77 -2.73 2.02
CA ALA A 599 3.60 -1.68 1.04
C ALA A 599 2.71 -2.19 -0.11
N THR A 600 1.57 -1.54 -0.33
CA THR A 600 0.64 -1.91 -1.40
C THR A 600 0.41 -0.75 -2.35
N GLY A 601 0.63 -0.99 -3.65
CA GLY A 601 0.47 0.01 -4.71
C GLY A 601 1.37 1.23 -4.55
N THR A 602 2.45 1.12 -3.79
CA THR A 602 3.37 2.20 -3.47
C THR A 602 4.52 2.21 -4.47
N ASP A 603 4.88 3.39 -4.98
CA ASP A 603 5.88 3.53 -6.03
C ASP A 603 7.11 4.33 -5.55
N SER A 604 8.30 4.03 -6.10
CA SER A 604 9.58 4.65 -5.69
C SER A 604 9.89 4.40 -4.21
N ILE A 605 10.22 3.16 -3.88
CA ILE A 605 10.54 2.72 -2.51
C ILE A 605 12.04 2.47 -2.38
N PHE A 606 12.65 2.94 -1.30
CA PHE A 606 14.03 2.65 -0.95
C PHE A 606 14.14 2.14 0.50
N VAL A 607 14.41 0.85 0.67
CA VAL A 607 14.72 0.27 1.98
C VAL A 607 16.21 -0.07 2.06
N HIS A 608 16.89 0.37 3.12
CA HIS A 608 18.34 0.19 3.18
C HIS A 608 18.97 0.18 4.57
N ASP A 609 20.12 -0.48 4.69
CA ASP A 609 20.96 -0.47 5.90
C ASP A 609 20.15 -0.76 7.19
N THR A 610 19.43 -1.88 7.20
CA THR A 610 18.61 -2.31 8.34
C THR A 610 19.12 -3.61 8.95
N TYR A 611 19.14 -3.64 10.29
CA TYR A 611 19.51 -4.82 11.07
C TYR A 611 18.27 -5.31 11.84
N PHE A 612 17.71 -6.43 11.37
CA PHE A 612 16.65 -7.14 12.06
C PHE A 612 17.15 -8.11 13.13
N GLY A 613 16.66 -7.93 14.34
CA GLY A 613 16.90 -8.87 15.45
C GLY A 613 18.20 -8.68 16.23
N LYS A 614 18.83 -7.49 16.16
CA LYS A 614 20.02 -7.15 16.97
C LYS A 614 19.73 -7.23 18.48
N ASN A 615 18.56 -6.76 18.91
CA ASN A 615 18.16 -6.73 20.32
C ASN A 615 17.21 -7.87 20.71
N SER A 616 16.38 -8.36 19.79
CA SER A 616 15.46 -9.48 20.02
C SER A 616 15.08 -10.13 18.70
N THR A 617 15.17 -11.45 18.61
CA THR A 617 14.79 -12.23 17.42
C THR A 617 13.35 -12.76 17.49
N SER A 618 12.62 -12.43 18.55
CA SER A 618 11.22 -12.87 18.72
C SER A 618 10.26 -12.03 17.87
N ASN A 619 9.06 -12.57 17.64
CA ASN A 619 7.89 -11.81 17.19
C ASN A 619 8.08 -11.03 15.86
N VAL A 620 8.71 -11.67 14.87
CA VAL A 620 8.89 -11.11 13.53
C VAL A 620 8.62 -12.20 12.50
N ARG A 621 7.65 -11.96 11.62
CA ARG A 621 7.23 -12.93 10.62
C ARG A 621 7.80 -12.59 9.24
N ASP A 622 7.19 -11.68 8.51
CA ASP A 622 7.67 -11.17 7.22
C ASP A 622 8.39 -9.83 7.44
N ILE A 623 9.43 -9.57 6.64
CA ILE A 623 10.20 -8.33 6.74
C ILE A 623 9.69 -7.29 5.74
N TYR A 624 9.91 -7.47 4.45
CA TYR A 624 9.50 -6.49 3.43
C TYR A 624 8.56 -7.12 2.39
N ASP A 625 7.30 -6.71 2.44
CA ASP A 625 6.25 -7.11 1.49
C ASP A 625 5.91 -5.96 0.54
N PHE A 626 6.16 -6.18 -0.75
CA PHE A 626 5.88 -5.25 -1.83
C PHE A 626 4.78 -5.79 -2.73
N MET A 627 3.56 -5.28 -2.56
CA MET A 627 2.36 -5.73 -3.28
C MET A 627 1.95 -4.72 -4.35
N GLY A 628 2.06 -5.07 -5.63
CA GLY A 628 1.72 -4.16 -6.75
C GLY A 628 2.56 -2.87 -6.77
N CYS A 629 3.75 -2.90 -6.19
CA CYS A 629 4.66 -1.75 -6.09
C CYS A 629 5.56 -1.63 -7.32
N ASN A 630 6.05 -0.42 -7.61
CA ASN A 630 6.97 -0.18 -8.72
C ASN A 630 8.16 0.68 -8.31
N GLU A 631 9.29 0.52 -9.00
CA GLU A 631 10.54 1.24 -8.72
C GLU A 631 11.01 1.02 -7.28
N VAL A 632 11.30 -0.23 -6.94
CA VAL A 632 11.71 -0.62 -5.57
C VAL A 632 13.20 -0.91 -5.53
N THR A 633 13.90 -0.31 -4.58
CA THR A 633 15.30 -0.61 -4.26
C THR A 633 15.40 -1.11 -2.82
N ALA A 634 16.01 -2.28 -2.63
CA ALA A 634 16.31 -2.86 -1.31
C ALA A 634 17.81 -3.16 -1.23
N THR A 635 18.53 -2.61 -0.24
CA THR A 635 20.00 -2.74 -0.20
C THR A 635 20.56 -2.85 1.21
N ASN A 636 21.55 -3.73 1.43
CA ASN A 636 22.26 -3.87 2.71
C ASN A 636 21.31 -4.23 3.87
N ILE A 637 20.63 -5.37 3.74
CA ILE A 637 19.65 -5.84 4.72
C ILE A 637 20.23 -7.06 5.42
N TYR A 638 20.29 -7.03 6.75
CA TYR A 638 20.64 -8.19 7.56
C TYR A 638 19.47 -8.60 8.46
N CYS A 639 19.03 -9.85 8.33
CA CYS A 639 18.02 -10.45 9.19
C CYS A 639 18.58 -11.63 9.98
N LYS A 640 18.69 -11.47 11.30
CA LYS A 640 19.27 -12.51 12.17
C LYS A 640 18.44 -13.79 12.15
N VAL A 641 17.12 -13.67 12.24
CA VAL A 641 16.13 -14.73 11.94
C VAL A 641 14.72 -14.15 11.81
N SER A 642 13.93 -14.62 10.85
CA SER A 642 12.48 -14.37 10.72
C SER A 642 11.67 -15.67 10.61
N SER A 643 10.36 -15.62 10.82
CA SER A 643 9.53 -16.82 10.64
C SER A 643 9.02 -17.04 9.22
N ASP A 644 9.06 -16.00 8.40
CA ASP A 644 8.54 -15.98 7.03
C ASP A 644 9.44 -15.08 6.15
N ASP A 645 8.95 -14.57 5.03
CA ASP A 645 9.79 -14.03 3.96
C ASP A 645 10.59 -12.76 4.35
N ILE A 646 11.83 -12.63 3.84
CA ILE A 646 12.66 -11.44 4.10
C ILE A 646 12.42 -10.36 3.03
N VAL A 647 12.52 -10.70 1.75
CA VAL A 647 12.13 -9.81 0.66
C VAL A 647 11.09 -10.52 -0.20
N LYS A 648 9.85 -10.02 -0.16
CA LYS A 648 8.70 -10.58 -0.85
C LYS A 648 8.09 -9.56 -1.80
N LEU A 649 7.85 -10.01 -3.02
CA LEU A 649 7.16 -9.26 -4.06
C LEU A 649 5.90 -10.02 -4.47
N GLY A 650 4.83 -9.31 -4.76
CA GLY A 650 3.60 -9.91 -5.26
C GLY A 650 2.64 -8.91 -5.87
N SER A 651 1.48 -9.39 -6.25
CA SER A 651 0.35 -8.59 -6.72
C SER A 651 -0.94 -9.25 -6.23
N ASP A 652 -1.83 -8.47 -5.63
CA ASP A 652 -3.08 -8.96 -5.05
C ASP A 652 -4.24 -7.98 -5.29
N CYS A 653 -5.39 -8.24 -4.66
CA CYS A 653 -6.59 -7.44 -4.79
C CYS A 653 -6.84 -6.49 -3.60
N SER A 654 -5.88 -6.29 -2.69
CA SER A 654 -6.08 -5.51 -1.43
C SER A 654 -6.42 -4.03 -1.64
N LEU A 655 -6.24 -3.51 -2.85
CA LEU A 655 -6.68 -2.17 -3.26
C LEU A 655 -8.14 -2.14 -3.78
N GLY A 656 -8.83 -3.28 -3.82
CA GLY A 656 -10.06 -3.47 -4.57
C GLY A 656 -9.86 -3.62 -6.09
N PHE A 657 -8.60 -3.64 -6.52
CA PHE A 657 -8.20 -3.89 -7.90
C PHE A 657 -6.77 -4.41 -7.93
N THR A 658 -6.39 -4.99 -9.06
CA THR A 658 -5.04 -5.49 -9.33
C THR A 658 -4.25 -4.50 -10.18
N ARG A 659 -2.93 -4.47 -10.00
CA ARG A 659 -2.02 -3.71 -10.87
C ARG A 659 -0.69 -4.44 -11.03
N PRO A 660 0.02 -4.25 -12.15
CA PRO A 660 1.35 -4.81 -12.34
C PRO A 660 2.38 -4.26 -11.34
N ALA A 661 3.39 -5.09 -11.06
CA ALA A 661 4.57 -4.73 -10.30
C ALA A 661 5.82 -4.79 -11.21
N LYS A 662 6.67 -3.76 -11.19
CA LYS A 662 7.89 -3.76 -12.01
C LYS A 662 9.06 -2.97 -11.44
N ASN A 663 10.24 -3.22 -12.00
CA ASN A 663 11.48 -2.47 -11.78
C ASN A 663 11.96 -2.58 -10.32
N TYR A 664 12.45 -3.77 -9.97
CA TYR A 664 13.00 -4.07 -8.65
C TYR A 664 14.52 -4.22 -8.71
N LYS A 665 15.22 -3.60 -7.76
CA LYS A 665 16.66 -3.72 -7.54
C LYS A 665 16.92 -4.16 -6.11
N VAL A 666 17.29 -5.40 -5.91
CA VAL A 666 17.53 -6.01 -4.59
C VAL A 666 18.99 -6.40 -4.50
N ARG A 667 19.69 -5.98 -3.44
CA ARG A 667 21.14 -6.17 -3.34
C ARG A 667 21.60 -6.39 -1.90
N ASN A 668 22.57 -7.27 -1.68
CA ASN A 668 23.22 -7.48 -0.38
C ASN A 668 22.22 -7.85 0.72
N ILE A 669 21.47 -8.93 0.48
CA ILE A 669 20.47 -9.45 1.42
C ILE A 669 21.03 -10.67 2.13
N ILE A 670 21.13 -10.60 3.45
CA ILE A 670 21.70 -11.64 4.30
C ILE A 670 20.65 -12.05 5.32
N GLY A 671 20.33 -13.33 5.44
CA GLY A 671 19.43 -13.73 6.53
C GLY A 671 19.09 -15.20 6.69
N ASP A 672 18.51 -15.49 7.84
CA ASP A 672 17.96 -16.77 8.26
C ASP A 672 16.42 -16.67 8.36
N THR A 673 15.67 -17.63 7.82
CA THR A 673 14.20 -17.55 7.78
C THR A 673 13.55 -18.93 7.77
N ASN A 674 12.35 -19.04 8.36
CA ASN A 674 11.56 -20.26 8.19
C ASN A 674 10.81 -20.36 6.84
N CYS A 675 10.70 -19.30 6.06
CA CYS A 675 10.19 -19.40 4.68
C CYS A 675 11.30 -19.10 3.68
N ASN A 676 11.30 -17.93 3.05
CA ASN A 676 12.20 -17.61 1.96
C ASN A 676 13.05 -16.36 2.22
N LEU A 677 14.31 -16.37 1.77
CA LEU A 677 15.09 -15.13 1.77
C LEU A 677 14.52 -14.17 0.71
N PHE A 678 14.21 -14.70 -0.47
CA PHE A 678 13.58 -13.96 -1.56
C PHE A 678 12.40 -14.74 -2.16
N GLN A 679 11.25 -14.08 -2.30
CA GLN A 679 10.04 -14.66 -2.88
C GLN A 679 9.38 -13.69 -3.86
N ILE A 680 8.97 -14.21 -5.02
CA ILE A 680 7.88 -13.64 -5.85
C ILE A 680 6.64 -14.52 -5.67
N GLY A 681 5.51 -13.95 -5.24
CA GLY A 681 4.29 -14.67 -4.90
C GLY A 681 4.11 -14.86 -3.39
N SER A 682 3.18 -15.68 -2.89
CA SER A 682 2.28 -16.56 -3.64
C SER A 682 1.16 -15.81 -4.38
N GLU A 683 0.91 -14.57 -3.99
CA GLU A 683 -0.01 -13.61 -4.59
C GLU A 683 0.58 -13.09 -5.91
N THR A 684 0.01 -13.51 -7.05
CA THR A 684 0.45 -13.08 -8.39
C THR A 684 -0.75 -12.75 -9.28
N ALA A 685 -1.67 -11.94 -8.74
CA ALA A 685 -2.94 -11.61 -9.37
C ALA A 685 -2.78 -10.74 -10.62
N ASP A 686 -1.66 -10.03 -10.75
CA ASP A 686 -1.24 -9.28 -11.95
C ASP A 686 0.23 -9.52 -12.28
N ASP A 687 0.68 -8.99 -13.42
CA ASP A 687 2.02 -9.23 -13.96
C ASP A 687 3.14 -8.67 -13.06
N ILE A 688 4.27 -9.38 -13.01
CA ILE A 688 5.46 -8.99 -12.25
C ILE A 688 6.68 -9.05 -13.18
N THR A 689 7.31 -7.91 -13.44
CA THR A 689 8.39 -7.83 -14.45
C THR A 689 9.65 -7.10 -13.98
N ASP A 690 10.78 -7.45 -14.56
CA ASP A 690 12.03 -6.69 -14.47
C ASP A 690 12.55 -6.60 -13.01
N VAL A 691 12.91 -7.77 -12.47
CA VAL A 691 13.39 -7.93 -11.10
C VAL A 691 14.84 -8.38 -11.12
N CYS A 692 15.71 -7.57 -10.53
CA CYS A 692 17.14 -7.82 -10.42
C CYS A 692 17.53 -8.01 -8.96
N VAL A 693 18.09 -9.17 -8.63
CA VAL A 693 18.56 -9.53 -7.29
C VAL A 693 20.03 -9.89 -7.38
N ASP A 694 20.94 -9.20 -6.70
CA ASP A 694 22.37 -9.56 -6.70
C ASP A 694 22.92 -9.69 -5.27
N ASN A 695 23.98 -10.48 -5.09
CA ASN A 695 24.69 -10.66 -3.82
C ASN A 695 23.77 -11.08 -2.65
N ILE A 696 23.18 -12.28 -2.71
CA ILE A 696 22.41 -12.82 -1.57
C ILE A 696 23.24 -13.83 -0.77
N TYR A 697 23.00 -13.85 0.54
CA TYR A 697 23.59 -14.80 1.47
C TYR A 697 22.49 -15.42 2.34
N VAL A 698 22.02 -16.61 1.96
CA VAL A 698 21.04 -17.37 2.76
C VAL A 698 21.78 -18.12 3.87
N LEU A 699 21.50 -17.76 5.11
CA LEU A 699 22.05 -18.42 6.31
C LEU A 699 21.28 -19.70 6.65
N GLY A 700 20.01 -19.76 6.28
CA GLY A 700 19.12 -20.89 6.48
C GLY A 700 17.72 -20.52 5.98
N ALA A 701 17.04 -21.43 5.30
CA ALA A 701 15.70 -21.20 4.78
C ALA A 701 14.87 -22.49 4.80
N ASN A 702 13.82 -22.53 5.62
CA ASN A 702 13.04 -23.77 5.78
C ASN A 702 12.02 -24.02 4.66
N LYS A 703 11.72 -23.04 3.80
CA LYS A 703 10.96 -23.22 2.56
C LYS A 703 11.89 -23.21 1.35
N ALA A 704 12.37 -22.06 0.90
CA ALA A 704 13.31 -21.96 -0.20
C ALA A 704 14.30 -20.78 -0.08
N GLY A 705 15.45 -20.85 -0.75
CA GLY A 705 16.42 -19.75 -0.74
C GLY A 705 15.93 -18.61 -1.63
N PHE A 706 15.62 -18.96 -2.87
CA PHE A 706 15.06 -18.08 -3.89
C PHE A 706 13.83 -18.73 -4.52
N SER A 707 12.70 -18.02 -4.53
CA SER A 707 11.41 -18.60 -4.89
C SER A 707 10.61 -17.72 -5.83
N ILE A 708 9.93 -18.35 -6.79
CA ILE A 708 8.94 -17.75 -7.68
C ILE A 708 7.73 -18.69 -7.68
N SER A 709 6.57 -18.20 -7.28
CA SER A 709 5.34 -18.99 -7.24
C SER A 709 4.20 -18.21 -7.89
N THR A 710 3.87 -18.56 -9.13
CA THR A 710 2.80 -17.93 -9.89
C THR A 710 1.52 -18.74 -9.76
N ASN A 711 0.58 -18.27 -8.94
CA ASN A 711 -0.61 -19.05 -8.57
C ASN A 711 -1.91 -18.44 -9.11
N ASP A 712 -1.92 -17.13 -9.37
CA ASP A 712 -3.15 -16.37 -9.61
C ASP A 712 -3.28 -15.88 -11.07
N GLY A 713 -2.46 -16.45 -11.97
CA GLY A 713 -2.57 -16.25 -13.41
C GLY A 713 -1.74 -15.12 -14.00
N GLY A 714 -0.99 -14.35 -13.20
CA GLY A 714 -0.08 -13.30 -13.67
C GLY A 714 1.09 -13.81 -14.52
N HIS A 715 1.70 -12.93 -15.31
CA HIS A 715 2.94 -13.20 -16.04
C HIS A 715 4.15 -12.69 -15.26
N VAL A 716 4.97 -13.61 -14.75
CA VAL A 716 6.24 -13.29 -14.08
C VAL A 716 7.38 -13.42 -15.09
N ARG A 717 8.09 -12.32 -15.38
CA ARG A 717 9.17 -12.37 -16.38
C ARG A 717 10.33 -11.43 -16.16
N ASN A 718 11.46 -11.75 -16.78
CA ASN A 718 12.71 -10.98 -16.72
C ASN A 718 13.24 -10.90 -15.28
N ILE A 719 13.51 -12.07 -14.71
CA ILE A 719 14.00 -12.20 -13.33
C ILE A 719 15.45 -12.62 -13.37
N HIS A 720 16.30 -11.85 -12.71
CA HIS A 720 17.74 -12.03 -12.72
C HIS A 720 18.27 -12.19 -11.30
N LEU A 721 18.94 -13.30 -11.03
CA LEU A 721 19.69 -13.53 -9.80
C LEU A 721 21.19 -13.53 -10.09
N ASN A 722 21.89 -12.59 -9.47
CA ASN A 722 23.34 -12.44 -9.46
C ASN A 722 23.93 -12.28 -10.87
N CYS A 723 23.28 -11.41 -11.65
CA CYS A 723 23.64 -11.04 -13.02
C CYS A 723 24.32 -9.67 -13.11
N GLY A 724 24.42 -8.93 -11.99
CA GLY A 724 25.15 -7.66 -11.90
C GLY A 724 24.36 -6.46 -12.41
N HIS A 725 23.02 -6.55 -12.36
CA HIS A 725 22.14 -5.48 -12.83
C HIS A 725 21.89 -4.40 -11.77
N THR A 726 22.18 -4.69 -10.50
CA THR A 726 22.12 -3.73 -9.39
C THR A 726 23.47 -3.04 -9.10
N GLY A 727 24.57 -3.55 -9.68
CA GLY A 727 25.93 -3.08 -9.45
C GLY A 727 26.96 -4.17 -9.74
N ALA A 728 28.25 -3.86 -9.61
CA ALA A 728 29.32 -4.83 -9.82
C ALA A 728 29.21 -6.02 -8.85
N ILE A 729 29.33 -7.26 -9.32
CA ILE A 729 29.27 -8.43 -8.44
C ILE A 729 30.62 -8.56 -7.71
N HIS A 730 30.60 -8.44 -6.37
CA HIS A 730 31.79 -8.62 -5.53
C HIS A 730 31.98 -10.08 -5.09
N SER A 731 30.88 -10.83 -4.96
CA SER A 731 30.87 -12.22 -4.51
C SER A 731 29.78 -13.01 -5.24
N ARG A 732 29.99 -14.32 -5.35
CA ARG A 732 28.93 -15.26 -5.72
C ARG A 732 27.86 -15.25 -4.65
N SER A 733 26.59 -15.38 -5.05
CA SER A 733 25.52 -15.59 -4.08
C SER A 733 25.71 -16.95 -3.38
N LYS A 734 25.42 -16.99 -2.08
CA LYS A 734 25.58 -18.19 -1.26
C LYS A 734 24.25 -18.63 -0.65
N MET A 735 23.99 -19.94 -0.66
CA MET A 735 22.84 -20.53 0.01
C MET A 735 23.26 -21.69 0.90
N TYR A 736 23.04 -21.56 2.21
CA TYR A 736 23.28 -22.61 3.19
C TYR A 736 21.98 -23.03 3.87
N ARG A 737 21.88 -24.31 4.25
CA ARG A 737 20.82 -24.80 5.17
C ARG A 737 19.42 -24.47 4.69
N THR A 738 19.27 -24.53 3.38
CA THR A 738 18.03 -24.27 2.68
C THR A 738 17.34 -25.59 2.38
N ASN A 739 16.05 -25.72 2.68
CA ASN A 739 15.27 -26.91 2.35
C ASN A 739 15.27 -27.20 0.84
N THR A 740 14.97 -26.19 0.00
CA THR A 740 15.27 -26.21 -1.45
C THR A 740 15.93 -24.89 -1.89
N PRO A 741 17.09 -24.92 -2.56
CA PRO A 741 17.75 -23.68 -3.00
C PRO A 741 16.87 -22.81 -3.91
N PHE A 742 16.18 -23.45 -4.86
CA PHE A 742 15.34 -22.78 -5.87
C PHE A 742 13.97 -23.45 -5.92
N PHE A 743 12.91 -22.64 -5.81
CA PHE A 743 11.53 -23.11 -6.00
C PHE A 743 10.82 -22.22 -7.01
N ILE A 744 10.71 -22.68 -8.25
CA ILE A 744 10.03 -21.96 -9.33
C ILE A 744 8.82 -22.79 -9.74
N SER A 745 7.62 -22.28 -9.51
CA SER A 745 6.39 -23.05 -9.72
C SER A 745 5.26 -22.22 -10.33
N ILE A 746 4.44 -22.88 -11.14
CA ILE A 746 3.11 -22.42 -11.55
C ILE A 746 2.06 -23.29 -10.84
N SER A 747 0.95 -22.69 -10.42
CA SER A 747 -0.20 -23.41 -9.85
C SER A 747 -1.52 -22.88 -10.41
N ASN A 748 -2.60 -23.66 -10.27
CA ASN A 748 -3.94 -23.27 -10.72
C ASN A 748 -4.81 -22.84 -9.53
N ARG A 749 -4.49 -21.70 -8.92
CA ARG A 749 -5.24 -21.17 -7.76
C ARG A 749 -6.27 -20.11 -8.17
N GLY A 750 -5.85 -19.15 -9.01
CA GLY A 750 -6.75 -18.13 -9.58
C GLY A 750 -7.38 -17.19 -8.54
N ARG A 751 -6.64 -16.74 -7.53
CA ARG A 751 -7.15 -15.84 -6.50
C ARG A 751 -7.18 -14.38 -6.99
N VAL A 752 -8.14 -14.09 -7.85
CA VAL A 752 -8.35 -12.77 -8.46
C VAL A 752 -9.84 -12.45 -8.51
N LEU A 753 -10.19 -11.16 -8.64
CA LEU A 753 -11.56 -10.72 -8.88
C LEU A 753 -12.15 -11.38 -10.14
N GLY A 754 -13.42 -11.79 -10.07
CA GLY A 754 -14.11 -12.48 -11.16
C GLY A 754 -13.68 -13.93 -11.40
N ALA A 755 -12.81 -14.50 -10.55
CA ALA A 755 -12.41 -15.90 -10.68
C ALA A 755 -13.54 -16.86 -10.29
N ASN A 756 -13.63 -17.96 -11.01
CA ASN A 756 -14.60 -19.04 -10.83
C ASN A 756 -13.88 -20.40 -10.81
N VAL A 757 -14.50 -21.39 -10.17
CA VAL A 757 -13.94 -22.72 -9.95
C VAL A 757 -14.97 -23.83 -10.17
N SER A 758 -14.49 -24.99 -10.60
CA SER A 758 -15.26 -26.23 -10.66
C SER A 758 -14.55 -27.31 -9.85
N ARG A 759 -15.32 -28.12 -9.09
CA ARG A 759 -14.77 -29.27 -8.37
C ARG A 759 -14.65 -30.45 -9.32
N CYS A 760 -13.45 -30.98 -9.46
CA CYS A 760 -13.12 -32.08 -10.35
C CYS A 760 -12.56 -33.25 -9.55
N LYS A 761 -12.94 -34.46 -9.95
CA LYS A 761 -12.33 -35.69 -9.45
C LYS A 761 -11.59 -36.36 -10.58
N PHE A 762 -10.31 -36.68 -10.36
CA PHE A 762 -9.47 -37.28 -11.40
C PHE A 762 -8.39 -38.14 -10.78
N THR A 763 -7.76 -38.98 -11.59
CA THR A 763 -6.61 -39.79 -11.16
C THR A 763 -5.33 -39.23 -11.76
N GLU A 764 -4.38 -38.83 -10.92
CA GLU A 764 -3.04 -38.41 -11.33
C GLU A 764 -2.04 -39.47 -10.85
N ASN A 765 -1.33 -40.12 -11.78
CA ASN A 765 -0.29 -41.11 -11.43
C ASN A 765 -0.78 -42.23 -10.50
N GLY A 766 -2.03 -42.67 -10.67
CA GLY A 766 -2.66 -43.69 -9.83
C GLY A 766 -3.15 -43.19 -8.47
N THR A 767 -2.98 -41.90 -8.16
CA THR A 767 -3.51 -41.25 -6.97
C THR A 767 -4.85 -40.57 -7.31
N PRO A 768 -5.93 -40.77 -6.54
CA PRO A 768 -7.18 -40.05 -6.75
C PRO A 768 -7.11 -38.64 -6.15
N HIS A 769 -7.63 -37.66 -6.90
CA HIS A 769 -7.73 -36.27 -6.53
C HIS A 769 -9.21 -35.84 -6.48
N ASP A 770 -9.51 -34.92 -5.58
CA ASP A 770 -10.81 -34.27 -5.44
C ASP A 770 -10.55 -32.82 -5.09
N GLU A 771 -10.51 -31.97 -6.11
CA GLU A 771 -10.05 -30.60 -5.97
C GLU A 771 -10.73 -29.61 -6.94
N LEU A 772 -10.70 -28.34 -6.57
CA LEU A 772 -11.17 -27.22 -7.35
C LEU A 772 -10.13 -26.89 -8.42
N LEU A 773 -10.61 -26.66 -9.63
CA LEU A 773 -9.84 -26.10 -10.73
C LEU A 773 -10.43 -24.74 -11.07
N CYS A 774 -9.57 -23.73 -11.22
CA CYS A 774 -10.00 -22.43 -11.72
C CYS A 774 -10.29 -22.51 -13.21
N THR A 775 -11.51 -22.12 -13.59
CA THR A 775 -12.06 -22.38 -14.93
C THR A 775 -11.93 -21.20 -15.88
N ASN A 776 -11.85 -19.98 -15.33
CA ASN A 776 -11.99 -18.74 -16.09
C ASN A 776 -10.85 -17.72 -15.88
N VAL A 777 -9.78 -18.14 -15.22
CA VAL A 777 -8.51 -17.40 -15.11
C VAL A 777 -7.43 -18.20 -15.82
N ASN A 778 -6.59 -17.53 -16.60
CA ASN A 778 -5.48 -18.20 -17.28
C ASN A 778 -4.50 -18.80 -16.27
N ILE A 779 -3.90 -19.96 -16.61
CA ILE A 779 -2.70 -20.45 -15.90
C ILE A 779 -1.62 -19.37 -15.99
N GLY A 780 -0.89 -19.18 -14.89
CA GLY A 780 0.21 -18.23 -14.81
C GLY A 780 1.33 -18.53 -15.81
N GLU A 781 2.12 -17.51 -16.13
CA GLU A 781 3.26 -17.63 -17.04
C GLU A 781 4.54 -17.24 -16.31
N VAL A 782 5.61 -18.02 -16.47
CA VAL A 782 6.94 -17.72 -15.93
C VAL A 782 7.93 -17.77 -17.08
N GLU A 783 8.65 -16.66 -17.32
CA GLU A 783 9.51 -16.52 -18.50
C GLU A 783 10.81 -15.76 -18.20
N ASN A 784 11.90 -16.09 -18.90
CA ASN A 784 13.15 -15.32 -18.88
C ASN A 784 13.74 -15.19 -17.46
N ILE A 785 14.08 -16.35 -16.89
CA ILE A 785 14.69 -16.45 -15.55
C ILE A 785 16.18 -16.75 -15.70
N HIS A 786 17.03 -15.87 -15.19
CA HIS A 786 18.48 -15.98 -15.30
C HIS A 786 19.12 -16.08 -13.93
N LEU A 787 19.76 -17.19 -13.63
CA LEU A 787 20.44 -17.46 -12.35
C LEU A 787 21.93 -17.66 -12.63
N ASN A 788 22.79 -16.85 -12.04
CA ASN A 788 24.21 -16.80 -12.41
C ASN A 788 25.18 -16.75 -11.21
N GLY A 789 26.18 -17.63 -11.16
CA GLY A 789 27.26 -17.56 -10.16
C GLY A 789 26.78 -17.76 -8.73
N ILE A 790 26.26 -18.94 -8.41
CA ILE A 790 25.60 -19.25 -7.12
C ILE A 790 26.17 -20.53 -6.54
N ASP A 791 26.49 -20.51 -5.25
CA ASP A 791 26.94 -21.68 -4.51
C ASP A 791 25.92 -22.10 -3.45
N CYS A 792 25.44 -23.33 -3.55
CA CYS A 792 24.45 -23.94 -2.66
C CYS A 792 25.08 -25.11 -1.91
N TYR A 793 25.15 -25.02 -0.59
CA TYR A 793 25.70 -26.04 0.30
C TYR A 793 24.73 -26.39 1.42
N GLU A 794 24.96 -27.54 2.06
CA GLU A 794 24.18 -27.94 3.23
C GLU A 794 22.65 -27.92 2.98
N VAL A 795 22.21 -28.50 1.86
CA VAL A 795 20.78 -28.47 1.50
C VAL A 795 19.95 -29.36 2.42
N TYR A 796 19.27 -28.73 3.38
CA TYR A 796 18.27 -29.28 4.30
C TYR A 796 17.51 -28.14 5.00
N ARG A 797 16.40 -28.45 5.66
CA ARG A 797 15.61 -27.53 6.50
C ARG A 797 16.38 -27.14 7.77
N GLY A 798 17.29 -26.18 7.67
CA GLY A 798 18.28 -25.86 8.71
C GLY A 798 18.25 -24.43 9.27
N SER A 799 17.19 -23.66 9.02
CA SER A 799 16.99 -22.36 9.67
C SER A 799 16.98 -22.47 11.19
N SER A 800 17.49 -21.45 11.87
CA SER A 800 17.45 -21.33 13.33
C SER A 800 16.08 -20.93 13.90
N PHE A 801 15.07 -20.72 13.06
CA PHE A 801 13.73 -20.36 13.53
C PHE A 801 13.18 -21.42 14.51
N ARG A 802 12.94 -21.00 15.76
CA ARG A 802 12.50 -21.85 16.87
C ARG A 802 13.41 -23.07 17.13
N SER A 803 14.67 -23.00 16.72
CA SER A 803 15.66 -24.06 16.84
C SER A 803 17.01 -23.48 17.31
N GLU A 804 17.96 -24.36 17.61
CA GLU A 804 19.35 -23.96 17.83
C GLU A 804 19.92 -23.35 16.55
N ARG A 805 20.77 -22.32 16.69
CA ARG A 805 21.36 -21.61 15.57
C ARG A 805 22.24 -22.55 14.74
N TRP A 806 21.74 -22.85 13.52
CA TRP A 806 22.34 -23.76 12.53
C TRP A 806 22.70 -25.13 13.07
N LYS A 807 21.75 -25.79 13.75
CA LYS A 807 21.86 -27.20 14.11
C LYS A 807 22.35 -28.02 12.91
N ALA A 808 23.44 -28.76 13.12
CA ALA A 808 24.03 -29.61 12.10
C ALA A 808 23.02 -30.66 11.59
N PHE A 809 23.16 -31.04 10.32
CA PHE A 809 22.36 -32.10 9.75
C PHE A 809 22.61 -33.44 10.47
N ASP A 810 21.56 -34.04 11.01
CA ASP A 810 21.61 -35.32 11.73
C ASP A 810 20.75 -36.41 11.07
N GLY A 811 20.19 -36.12 9.89
CA GLY A 811 19.31 -37.01 9.16
C GLY A 811 17.82 -36.82 9.45
N SER A 812 17.44 -36.09 10.52
CA SER A 812 16.03 -35.84 10.86
C SER A 812 15.40 -34.70 10.06
N GLN A 813 16.22 -33.80 9.52
CA GLN A 813 15.75 -32.63 8.78
C GLN A 813 15.25 -33.02 7.39
N ARG A 814 14.16 -32.36 6.97
CA ARG A 814 13.65 -32.47 5.59
C ARG A 814 14.65 -31.83 4.62
N LYS A 815 14.62 -32.30 3.38
CA LYS A 815 15.43 -31.80 2.27
C LYS A 815 14.62 -31.93 0.99
N ALA A 816 14.84 -31.01 0.07
CA ALA A 816 14.19 -30.98 -1.24
C ALA A 816 15.20 -30.53 -2.30
N SER A 817 14.95 -30.93 -3.53
CA SER A 817 15.81 -30.60 -4.66
C SER A 817 15.51 -29.18 -5.15
N PRO A 818 16.41 -28.52 -5.87
CA PRO A 818 16.04 -27.43 -6.78
C PRO A 818 14.88 -27.85 -7.70
N ILE A 819 13.85 -27.00 -7.79
CA ILE A 819 12.57 -27.30 -8.45
C ILE A 819 12.25 -26.23 -9.49
N VAL A 820 11.89 -26.70 -10.69
CA VAL A 820 11.24 -25.92 -11.74
C VAL A 820 10.00 -26.67 -12.18
N ALA A 821 8.81 -26.21 -11.81
CA ALA A 821 7.56 -26.92 -12.08
C ALA A 821 6.54 -26.00 -12.76
N GLY A 822 6.24 -26.25 -14.04
CA GLY A 822 5.02 -25.75 -14.64
C GLY A 822 3.80 -26.51 -14.10
N TYR A 823 2.64 -26.23 -14.70
CA TYR A 823 1.37 -26.85 -14.32
C TYR A 823 0.63 -27.38 -15.55
N LYS A 824 0.15 -28.61 -15.50
CA LYS A 824 -0.75 -29.19 -16.50
C LYS A 824 -2.13 -29.43 -15.86
N LEU A 825 -3.20 -29.04 -16.55
CA LEU A 825 -4.55 -29.48 -16.19
C LEU A 825 -4.68 -31.01 -16.37
N PRO A 826 -5.59 -31.68 -15.65
CA PRO A 826 -5.83 -33.11 -15.88
C PRO A 826 -6.37 -33.34 -17.29
N ASP A 827 -5.92 -34.41 -17.94
CA ASP A 827 -6.44 -34.80 -19.25
C ASP A 827 -7.91 -35.22 -19.10
N SER A 828 -8.74 -34.94 -20.11
CA SER A 828 -10.19 -35.19 -20.02
C SER A 828 -10.55 -36.66 -19.79
N GLU A 829 -9.67 -37.60 -20.13
CA GLU A 829 -9.90 -39.04 -19.92
C GLU A 829 -9.65 -39.48 -18.47
N ASP A 830 -8.88 -38.70 -17.70
CA ASP A 830 -8.57 -38.97 -16.30
C ASP A 830 -9.60 -38.35 -15.34
N VAL A 831 -10.46 -37.44 -15.82
CA VAL A 831 -11.49 -36.75 -15.04
C VAL A 831 -12.81 -37.52 -15.07
N GLU A 832 -13.41 -37.77 -13.90
CA GLU A 832 -14.74 -38.37 -13.78
C GLU A 832 -15.78 -37.52 -14.52
N GLY A 833 -16.37 -38.07 -15.59
CA GLY A 833 -17.35 -37.35 -16.42
C GLY A 833 -16.75 -36.45 -17.51
N GLY A 834 -15.43 -36.37 -17.62
CA GLY A 834 -14.71 -35.54 -18.59
C GLY A 834 -14.40 -34.14 -18.08
N LEU A 835 -13.42 -33.47 -18.71
CA LEU A 835 -13.10 -32.07 -18.44
C LEU A 835 -13.95 -31.17 -19.36
N ASP A 836 -14.91 -30.47 -18.79
CA ASP A 836 -15.96 -29.73 -19.51
C ASP A 836 -15.60 -28.28 -19.88
N PHE A 837 -14.41 -27.80 -19.50
CA PHE A 837 -13.96 -26.43 -19.78
C PHE A 837 -12.63 -26.34 -20.53
N ARG A 838 -12.35 -25.13 -21.02
CA ARG A 838 -11.05 -24.68 -21.52
C ARG A 838 -10.74 -23.35 -20.88
N LEU A 839 -9.47 -23.14 -20.52
CA LEU A 839 -9.02 -21.85 -19.99
C LEU A 839 -9.14 -20.76 -21.05
N PRO A 840 -9.26 -19.47 -20.67
CA PRO A 840 -9.50 -18.38 -21.62
C PRO A 840 -8.46 -18.27 -22.73
N ASN A 841 -7.20 -18.58 -22.46
CA ASN A 841 -6.10 -18.56 -23.44
C ASN A 841 -5.99 -19.86 -24.27
N GLY A 842 -6.87 -20.84 -24.05
CA GLY A 842 -6.86 -22.14 -24.72
C GLY A 842 -5.70 -23.06 -24.33
N LYS A 843 -4.82 -22.66 -23.41
CA LYS A 843 -3.70 -23.48 -22.94
C LYS A 843 -4.21 -24.56 -21.98
N HIS A 844 -3.57 -25.72 -22.02
CA HIS A 844 -3.79 -26.82 -21.07
C HIS A 844 -2.59 -27.00 -20.12
N THR A 845 -1.42 -26.52 -20.54
CA THR A 845 -0.17 -26.55 -19.78
C THR A 845 0.41 -25.14 -19.69
N GLY A 846 0.74 -24.70 -18.48
CA GLY A 846 1.58 -23.55 -18.22
C GLY A 846 3.03 -23.97 -18.13
N TYR A 847 3.79 -23.77 -19.21
CA TYR A 847 5.22 -24.07 -19.24
C TYR A 847 6.05 -22.95 -18.57
N VAL A 848 7.00 -23.32 -17.71
CA VAL A 848 8.08 -22.39 -17.31
C VAL A 848 9.06 -22.26 -18.47
N THR A 849 9.20 -21.07 -19.05
CA THR A 849 9.87 -20.87 -20.34
C THR A 849 11.16 -20.06 -20.21
N ASN A 850 12.21 -20.44 -20.95
CA ASN A 850 13.50 -19.75 -21.01
C ASN A 850 14.10 -19.50 -19.62
N ILE A 851 14.50 -20.57 -18.96
CA ILE A 851 15.20 -20.54 -17.68
C ILE A 851 16.66 -20.96 -17.86
N ALA A 852 17.59 -20.19 -17.31
CA ALA A 852 19.01 -20.41 -17.41
C ALA A 852 19.68 -20.50 -16.04
N PHE A 853 20.31 -21.63 -15.76
CA PHE A 853 21.26 -21.83 -14.67
C PHE A 853 22.67 -21.74 -15.26
N THR A 854 23.42 -20.70 -14.91
CA THR A 854 24.79 -20.49 -15.37
C THR A 854 25.71 -20.44 -14.17
N ASP A 855 26.73 -21.29 -14.14
CA ASP A 855 27.72 -21.28 -13.06
C ASP A 855 27.03 -21.44 -11.68
N VAL A 856 26.17 -22.46 -11.56
CA VAL A 856 25.45 -22.81 -10.33
C VAL A 856 25.97 -24.13 -9.78
N HIS A 857 26.40 -24.12 -8.52
CA HIS A 857 27.02 -25.28 -7.87
C HIS A 857 26.19 -25.73 -6.68
N VAL A 858 25.66 -26.96 -6.72
CA VAL A 858 24.79 -27.53 -5.68
C VAL A 858 25.46 -28.75 -5.05
N MET A 859 25.65 -28.70 -3.73
CA MET A 859 26.08 -29.81 -2.89
C MET A 859 24.99 -30.12 -1.87
N VAL A 860 24.25 -31.21 -2.08
CA VAL A 860 23.19 -31.63 -1.15
C VAL A 860 23.72 -32.53 -0.03
N LYS A 861 22.97 -32.67 1.07
CA LYS A 861 23.31 -33.66 2.11
C LYS A 861 23.19 -35.11 1.62
N GLY A 862 22.30 -35.36 0.67
CA GLY A 862 22.05 -36.68 0.08
C GLY A 862 21.43 -37.69 1.06
N GLY A 863 21.52 -38.99 0.75
CA GLY A 863 20.97 -40.06 1.59
C GLY A 863 19.52 -40.46 1.30
N ASN A 864 18.98 -40.15 0.12
CA ASN A 864 17.71 -40.72 -0.34
C ASN A 864 17.92 -42.13 -0.93
N PRO A 865 17.01 -43.08 -0.68
CA PRO A 865 17.04 -44.43 -1.26
C PRO A 865 16.71 -44.43 -2.76
N LEU A 866 17.03 -45.54 -3.44
CA LEU A 866 16.78 -45.73 -4.87
C LEU A 866 15.29 -45.62 -5.23
N GLU A 867 14.39 -46.07 -4.36
CA GLU A 867 12.94 -45.98 -4.59
C GLU A 867 12.47 -44.54 -4.85
N ASP A 868 13.14 -43.55 -4.26
CA ASP A 868 12.79 -42.15 -4.47
C ASP A 868 13.07 -41.70 -5.91
N SER A 869 13.91 -42.41 -6.69
CA SER A 869 14.17 -42.09 -8.11
C SER A 869 12.94 -42.29 -9.00
N GLU A 870 11.97 -43.07 -8.52
CA GLU A 870 10.69 -43.33 -9.19
C GLU A 870 9.57 -42.44 -8.66
N SER A 871 9.88 -41.48 -7.78
CA SER A 871 8.89 -40.53 -7.27
C SER A 871 8.27 -39.70 -8.39
N ASN A 872 6.96 -39.52 -8.32
CA ASN A 872 6.22 -38.70 -9.27
C ASN A 872 5.43 -37.60 -8.53
N PRO A 873 6.06 -36.42 -8.30
CA PRO A 873 5.40 -35.31 -7.64
C PRO A 873 4.05 -34.95 -8.29
N PRO A 874 3.01 -34.56 -7.52
CA PRO A 874 1.71 -34.19 -8.07
C PRO A 874 1.72 -32.79 -8.72
N GLU A 875 0.61 -32.42 -9.37
CA GLU A 875 0.32 -31.04 -9.76
C GLU A 875 -0.12 -30.15 -8.59
N LEU A 876 0.12 -28.84 -8.71
CA LEU A 876 -0.25 -27.86 -7.69
C LEU A 876 -1.63 -27.24 -7.99
N GLY A 877 -2.68 -27.89 -7.50
CA GLY A 877 -4.06 -27.39 -7.58
C GLY A 877 -4.38 -26.25 -6.61
N VAL A 878 -5.66 -25.90 -6.50
CA VAL A 878 -6.14 -24.86 -5.57
C VAL A 878 -5.71 -25.20 -4.13
N GLY A 879 -5.12 -24.20 -3.45
CA GLY A 879 -4.61 -24.37 -2.08
C GLY A 879 -3.19 -24.94 -1.98
N GLN A 880 -2.61 -25.34 -3.11
CA GLN A 880 -1.28 -25.94 -3.17
C GLN A 880 -0.30 -24.97 -3.83
N TYR A 881 0.80 -24.66 -3.14
CA TYR A 881 1.84 -23.73 -3.62
C TYR A 881 3.16 -23.84 -2.83
N ASN A 882 3.28 -24.84 -1.93
CA ASN A 882 4.46 -25.01 -1.11
C ASN A 882 5.28 -26.21 -1.58
N VAL A 883 6.59 -26.17 -1.36
CA VAL A 883 7.54 -27.27 -1.66
C VAL A 883 7.05 -28.62 -1.12
N LYS A 884 6.48 -28.63 0.09
CA LYS A 884 5.94 -29.86 0.71
C LYS A 884 4.79 -30.51 -0.08
N ASN A 885 4.07 -29.75 -0.90
CA ASN A 885 2.96 -30.25 -1.70
C ASN A 885 3.46 -31.15 -2.84
N LEU A 886 4.72 -31.01 -3.24
CA LEU A 886 5.35 -31.80 -4.30
C LEU A 886 5.97 -33.11 -3.82
N GLY A 887 5.85 -33.44 -2.53
CA GLY A 887 6.42 -34.67 -1.97
C GLY A 887 7.94 -34.76 -2.16
N VAL A 888 8.43 -35.97 -2.45
CA VAL A 888 9.85 -36.24 -2.74
C VAL A 888 10.08 -36.10 -4.24
N GLN A 889 11.16 -35.40 -4.62
CA GLN A 889 11.56 -35.24 -6.03
C GLN A 889 12.48 -36.40 -6.46
N PRO A 890 12.40 -36.86 -7.72
CA PRO A 890 13.17 -38.02 -8.23
C PRO A 890 14.63 -37.71 -8.57
N SER A 891 15.09 -36.48 -8.40
CA SER A 891 16.49 -36.10 -8.51
C SER A 891 16.99 -35.48 -7.22
N TYR A 892 18.30 -35.47 -7.00
CA TYR A 892 18.94 -34.73 -5.92
C TYR A 892 19.42 -33.33 -6.36
N GLY A 893 19.74 -33.14 -7.65
CA GLY A 893 20.37 -31.91 -8.16
C GLY A 893 19.41 -30.89 -8.78
N LEU A 894 18.61 -31.27 -9.78
CA LEU A 894 17.55 -30.43 -10.35
C LEU A 894 16.39 -31.30 -10.83
N TRP A 895 15.17 -30.96 -10.42
CA TRP A 895 13.95 -31.53 -10.97
C TRP A 895 13.19 -30.46 -11.76
N ALA A 896 12.97 -30.72 -13.04
CA ALA A 896 12.22 -29.83 -13.92
C ALA A 896 11.03 -30.57 -14.54
N ARG A 897 9.82 -30.01 -14.39
CA ARG A 897 8.57 -30.49 -15.00
C ARG A 897 7.86 -29.38 -15.76
N HIS A 898 7.28 -29.68 -16.93
CA HIS A 898 6.55 -28.70 -17.76
C HIS A 898 7.38 -27.44 -17.98
N ALA A 899 8.59 -27.63 -18.49
CA ALA A 899 9.53 -26.53 -18.77
C ALA A 899 9.83 -26.45 -20.26
N LYS A 900 10.19 -25.27 -20.75
CA LYS A 900 10.53 -25.04 -22.15
C LYS A 900 11.80 -24.20 -22.25
N ASP A 901 12.70 -24.60 -23.14
CA ASP A 901 13.96 -23.91 -23.40
C ASP A 901 14.82 -23.73 -22.11
N LEU A 902 15.04 -24.81 -21.37
CA LEU A 902 15.89 -24.85 -20.16
C LEU A 902 17.38 -24.89 -20.53
N THR A 903 18.21 -24.02 -19.94
CA THR A 903 19.66 -24.03 -20.12
C THR A 903 20.37 -24.24 -18.78
N ILE A 904 21.33 -25.17 -18.74
CA ILE A 904 22.21 -25.40 -17.61
C ILE A 904 23.63 -25.39 -18.15
N SER A 905 24.45 -24.43 -17.70
CA SER A 905 25.82 -24.27 -18.18
C SER A 905 26.83 -24.05 -17.06
N ASN A 906 28.04 -24.61 -17.22
CA ASN A 906 29.16 -24.43 -16.29
C ASN A 906 28.82 -24.76 -14.83
N SER A 907 27.91 -25.70 -14.60
CA SER A 907 27.28 -25.96 -13.30
C SER A 907 27.72 -27.30 -12.71
N SER A 908 27.47 -27.53 -11.42
CA SER A 908 27.75 -28.82 -10.77
C SER A 908 26.67 -29.30 -9.82
N PHE A 909 26.42 -30.61 -9.80
CA PHE A 909 25.47 -31.26 -8.88
C PHE A 909 26.12 -32.44 -8.16
N ASN A 910 26.28 -32.32 -6.85
CA ASN A 910 26.96 -33.30 -5.99
C ASN A 910 26.15 -33.57 -4.71
N TYR A 911 26.53 -34.63 -3.99
CA TYR A 911 26.02 -34.98 -2.68
C TYR A 911 27.15 -35.28 -1.70
N GLU A 912 26.93 -35.02 -0.40
CA GLU A 912 27.85 -35.41 0.67
C GLU A 912 27.70 -36.90 1.02
N ASN A 913 26.47 -37.34 1.29
CA ASN A 913 26.14 -38.76 1.45
C ASN A 913 25.53 -39.29 0.17
N ARG A 914 25.79 -40.56 -0.16
CA ARG A 914 25.24 -41.20 -1.37
C ARG A 914 23.72 -40.96 -1.46
N ASP A 915 23.28 -40.31 -2.53
CA ASP A 915 21.88 -40.12 -2.88
C ASP A 915 21.59 -40.95 -4.12
N GLN A 916 20.67 -41.90 -4.04
CA GLN A 916 20.40 -42.86 -5.11
C GLN A 916 19.42 -42.33 -6.17
N ARG A 917 19.09 -41.04 -6.14
CA ARG A 917 18.28 -40.36 -7.16
C ARG A 917 19.13 -39.84 -8.31
N TYR A 918 18.48 -39.36 -9.38
CA TYR A 918 19.18 -38.77 -10.52
C TYR A 918 19.82 -37.42 -10.16
N ALA A 919 20.90 -37.02 -10.85
CA ALA A 919 21.44 -35.67 -10.70
C ALA A 919 20.47 -34.64 -11.29
N ILE A 920 19.96 -34.92 -12.50
CA ILE A 920 18.97 -34.07 -13.18
C ILE A 920 17.82 -34.96 -13.66
N PHE A 921 16.59 -34.53 -13.42
CA PHE A 921 15.39 -35.21 -13.91
C PHE A 921 14.49 -34.22 -14.64
N LEU A 922 14.20 -34.52 -15.90
CA LEU A 922 13.36 -33.71 -16.79
C LEU A 922 12.06 -34.46 -17.11
N ASN A 923 10.91 -33.86 -16.86
CA ASN A 923 9.60 -34.43 -17.20
C ASN A 923 8.79 -33.44 -18.04
N ASP A 924 8.33 -33.84 -19.22
CA ASP A 924 7.67 -32.94 -20.19
C ASP A 924 8.46 -31.63 -20.40
N VAL A 925 9.77 -31.76 -20.69
CA VAL A 925 10.63 -30.63 -21.00
C VAL A 925 10.79 -30.47 -22.51
N LEU A 926 10.37 -29.31 -23.01
CA LEU A 926 10.39 -28.96 -24.42
C LEU A 926 11.64 -28.13 -24.74
N GLY A 927 12.74 -28.83 -25.02
CA GLY A 927 14.04 -28.23 -25.31
C GLY A 927 14.83 -27.96 -24.04
N ALA A 928 15.99 -28.61 -23.92
CA ALA A 928 16.96 -28.31 -22.88
C ALA A 928 18.40 -28.41 -23.40
N THR A 929 19.29 -27.54 -22.91
CA THR A 929 20.73 -27.61 -23.17
C THR A 929 21.47 -27.74 -21.85
N ILE A 930 22.22 -28.84 -21.69
CA ILE A 930 23.11 -29.12 -20.56
C ILE A 930 24.53 -29.07 -21.11
N ASP A 931 25.28 -28.01 -20.80
CA ASP A 931 26.62 -27.78 -21.34
C ASP A 931 27.66 -27.59 -20.23
N SER A 932 28.76 -28.33 -20.30
CA SER A 932 29.86 -28.20 -19.34
C SER A 932 29.41 -28.40 -17.88
N VAL A 933 28.52 -29.37 -17.66
CA VAL A 933 27.97 -29.70 -16.34
C VAL A 933 28.69 -30.91 -15.74
N GLN A 934 29.01 -30.82 -14.45
CA GLN A 934 29.66 -31.89 -13.68
C GLN A 934 28.68 -32.51 -12.68
N MET A 935 28.56 -33.84 -12.65
CA MET A 935 27.56 -34.54 -11.84
C MET A 935 28.14 -35.77 -11.13
N VAL A 936 27.52 -36.24 -10.05
CA VAL A 936 27.78 -37.59 -9.52
C VAL A 936 26.68 -38.53 -9.94
N ARG A 937 27.06 -39.65 -10.55
CA ARG A 937 26.17 -40.76 -10.85
C ARG A 937 26.25 -41.78 -9.71
N PRO A 938 25.19 -41.98 -8.90
CA PRO A 938 25.21 -42.98 -7.84
C PRO A 938 25.20 -44.40 -8.41
N GLU A 939 25.75 -45.33 -7.64
CA GLU A 939 25.64 -46.76 -7.92
C GLU A 939 24.16 -47.19 -7.95
N GLY A 940 23.76 -47.91 -9.01
CA GLY A 940 22.36 -48.33 -9.26
C GLY A 940 21.60 -47.45 -10.26
N ILE A 941 22.16 -46.31 -10.67
CA ILE A 941 21.60 -45.43 -11.71
C ILE A 941 22.46 -45.48 -12.97
N ASP A 942 21.87 -45.81 -14.11
CA ASP A 942 22.61 -45.97 -15.39
C ASP A 942 23.13 -44.65 -15.96
N ASN A 943 22.33 -43.58 -15.87
CA ASN A 943 22.67 -42.26 -16.37
C ASN A 943 22.37 -41.18 -15.31
N PRO A 944 23.25 -40.20 -15.10
CA PRO A 944 23.02 -39.14 -14.10
C PRO A 944 21.85 -38.21 -14.48
N VAL A 945 21.45 -38.20 -15.76
CA VAL A 945 20.32 -37.42 -16.28
C VAL A 945 19.21 -38.36 -16.73
N LYS A 946 18.00 -38.18 -16.19
CA LYS A 946 16.78 -38.85 -16.64
C LYS A 946 15.88 -37.85 -17.35
N PHE A 947 15.22 -38.30 -18.40
CA PHE A 947 14.16 -37.53 -19.03
C PHE A 947 12.99 -38.43 -19.43
N ILE A 948 11.77 -37.94 -19.22
CA ILE A 948 10.49 -38.58 -19.55
C ILE A 948 9.66 -37.55 -20.33
N ASP A 949 9.02 -37.99 -21.42
CA ASP A 949 8.19 -37.16 -22.30
C ASP A 949 8.83 -35.84 -22.76
N SER A 950 10.17 -35.81 -22.77
CA SER A 950 10.95 -34.62 -23.04
C SER A 950 11.57 -34.69 -24.43
N GLN A 951 11.66 -33.55 -25.09
CA GLN A 951 12.07 -33.45 -26.49
C GLN A 951 13.18 -32.42 -26.68
N ARG A 952 14.01 -32.62 -27.72
CA ARG A 952 15.09 -31.68 -28.12
C ARG A 952 16.11 -31.43 -27.00
N ILE A 953 16.48 -32.48 -26.26
CA ILE A 953 17.49 -32.43 -25.20
C ILE A 953 18.89 -32.53 -25.79
N LYS A 954 19.77 -31.59 -25.43
CA LYS A 954 21.16 -31.53 -25.89
C LYS A 954 22.09 -31.56 -24.68
N ILE A 955 22.97 -32.55 -24.62
CA ILE A 955 24.03 -32.65 -23.61
C ILE A 955 25.37 -32.49 -24.31
N LYS A 956 26.22 -31.58 -23.81
CA LYS A 956 27.52 -31.24 -24.40
C LYS A 956 28.55 -31.01 -23.31
N HIS A 957 29.80 -31.38 -23.58
CA HIS A 957 30.98 -31.15 -22.72
C HIS A 957 30.78 -31.49 -21.24
N SER A 958 29.78 -32.31 -20.92
CA SER A 958 29.37 -32.61 -19.56
C SER A 958 30.00 -33.93 -19.14
N VAL A 959 30.29 -34.03 -17.85
CA VAL A 959 30.97 -35.18 -17.29
C VAL A 959 30.29 -35.65 -16.02
N TYR A 960 30.48 -36.92 -15.69
CA TYR A 960 30.01 -37.47 -14.43
C TYR A 960 31.08 -38.28 -13.71
N TYR A 961 31.01 -38.26 -12.39
CA TYR A 961 31.83 -39.06 -11.49
C TYR A 961 31.02 -40.27 -11.02
N ASN A 962 31.66 -41.44 -10.92
CA ASN A 962 31.00 -42.65 -10.39
C ASN A 962 31.05 -42.62 -8.87
N ASP A 963 29.87 -42.53 -8.25
CA ASP A 963 29.58 -42.63 -6.81
C ASP A 963 30.20 -41.55 -5.89
N LYS A 964 31.36 -40.98 -6.25
CA LYS A 964 32.08 -39.96 -5.46
C LYS A 964 32.77 -38.92 -6.35
N TRP A 965 32.78 -37.67 -5.90
CA TRP A 965 33.38 -36.48 -6.55
C TRP A 965 34.93 -36.46 -6.56
N GLU A 966 35.58 -37.60 -6.67
CA GLU A 966 37.05 -37.68 -6.54
C GLU A 966 37.69 -38.68 -7.51
N ASN A 967 36.85 -39.46 -8.22
CA ASN A 967 37.31 -40.39 -9.24
C ASN A 967 37.53 -39.68 -10.58
N LEU A 968 38.23 -40.30 -11.54
CA LEU A 968 38.35 -39.73 -12.88
C LEU A 968 36.94 -39.59 -13.52
N PRO A 969 36.56 -38.41 -14.03
CA PRO A 969 35.25 -38.21 -14.62
C PRO A 969 35.11 -38.97 -15.94
N SER A 970 33.91 -39.46 -16.21
CA SER A 970 33.49 -40.03 -17.49
C SER A 970 32.76 -38.97 -18.31
N LYS A 971 32.91 -38.99 -19.64
CA LYS A 971 32.14 -38.12 -20.54
C LYS A 971 30.69 -38.64 -20.62
N LEU A 972 29.74 -37.70 -20.62
CA LEU A 972 28.31 -37.99 -20.81
C LEU A 972 27.90 -37.87 -22.28
#